data_AF-A0A3C0SY42-F1
#
_entry.id   AF-A0A3C0SY42-F1
#
_cell.length_a   1.000
_cell.length_b   1.000
_cell.length_c   1.000
_cell.angle_alpha   90.00
_cell.angle_beta   90.00
_cell.angle_gamma   90.00
#
_symmetry.space_group_name_H-M   'P 1'
#
loop_
_entity.id
_entity.type
_entity.pdbx_description
1 polymer ?
#
loop_
_entity_poly.entity_id
_entity_poly.type
_entity_poly.pdbx_seq_one_letter_code
_entity_poly.pdbx_strand_id
1 'polypeptide(L)'
;MILTFSSFIPAFSFILYIVFAVFGLSQIRKERIFYSFILYMFMMSLWSFGSFMMHANTGIYTPLFWNRFMMMGMLGGPITIFHALLDLTEVKAKRYNLPLYLGYAMYVFLLYLNFSGQIVHEAGVEGDLFYYSLADGAILAYALSYFYLILALILLIREIRKTKDKTLQRKLRFPIFGVIILLLGVLTNLDESLGRYPIDLFGTNINAIFIFFAIYQYKLVHYSTVVLKTILYIILVIISGTVFYGIFWLFSSRDMTIPVNYTFAISLLLGAVAAVIFQPLRKGTFSLIEILYLGNRLGAYHSLREFSNSMTSIVDLYELGKITTGKIVDTYHLDWAAMLVIDYSTRNYSLIGWKGLNRTLDAMDGVVLDKDSSLIDLLFTENGQLVETVDNSRVFINISGEEVELSPTLVLPLSFKDRVNGCIILGKSEERNYYNQFDIETLEILKGHCSITLENAISFERLKNQQHRLQELNTELTVSRNKLEAFFDGITTPISIQDINYNIVMVNYAATKYFHTAYDRLIGKKCYSVFFDNDKPCEKCSAQDCLHTQLPFTIEQEKQSSGMIFDIHFYPISVPSTEDKMFLEFFLDITQQKKLQAELIQSEKLAGIGTLASGIAHEINNPLGGILGTAEIMLEQLEPDSQLHEYTSDIIKYSENAAEVIKELTSYSRKEDGGTELADIGIILKNSLKLAMRGMDFSEITVEQEIEDIPRIELNSNGLQQVFLNLIVNAVQSMPSGGLLSLRCQKTEWNAIITISDTGIGIEKNHLEDVFDPFFTTKNPGQGTGLGLSISHKILLEMGGRISIKSKIGQGTEISVELPITAEDRWRIRFVQVRTDSQKEDVFYLQRKILVGEKGYREESIGREADEQAFHFLAYKGLMPVGTVSCLTDHNGVVLPIAEHVENAELVESRRCAEIDRLAVLVEERGSIIPLGLMTLAYLHAKTRGTQRLFLDVFSDEKKQTAMYGKLGFQKIGSYSDPLKVDVMMLDHRTNYETKQQRMEHFVKPFINRLIPRIEFDKEEEKKILAVADALTSAS
;
A
#
# COMPACT_ATOMS: atom_id res chain seq x y z
N MET A 1 16.18 100.19 7.59
CA MET A 1 15.23 99.09 7.40
C MET A 1 14.56 98.83 8.74
N ILE A 2 13.37 99.39 8.94
CA ILE A 2 12.58 99.10 10.15
C ILE A 2 11.75 97.86 9.80
N LEU A 3 12.17 96.69 10.28
CA LEU A 3 11.39 95.45 10.15
C LEU A 3 10.21 95.55 11.11
N THR A 4 9.10 96.12 10.65
CA THR A 4 7.83 96.16 11.37
C THR A 4 7.06 94.84 11.15
N PHE A 5 6.09 94.56 12.01
CA PHE A 5 5.19 93.41 11.89
C PHE A 5 4.52 93.33 10.49
N SER A 6 4.24 94.48 9.85
CA SER A 6 3.69 94.55 8.50
C SER A 6 4.66 94.06 7.41
N SER A 7 5.97 94.16 7.61
CA SER A 7 6.96 93.61 6.67
C SER A 7 7.24 92.11 6.86
N PHE A 8 6.94 91.55 8.04
CA PHE A 8 7.24 90.14 8.35
C PHE A 8 6.28 89.16 7.66
N ILE A 9 5.00 89.48 7.62
CA ILE A 9 3.96 88.58 7.08
C ILE A 9 4.19 88.26 5.59
N PRO A 10 4.49 89.24 4.71
CA PRO A 10 4.84 88.97 3.31
C PRO A 10 6.13 88.21 3.13
N ALA A 11 7.13 88.43 3.98
CA ALA A 11 8.37 87.69 3.90
C ALA A 11 8.12 86.20 4.20
N PHE A 12 7.33 85.92 5.23
CA PHE A 12 6.92 84.56 5.58
C PHE A 12 6.07 83.92 4.50
N SER A 13 5.04 84.61 4.02
CA SER A 13 4.18 84.16 2.92
C SER A 13 4.98 83.86 1.65
N PHE A 14 5.97 84.69 1.31
CA PHE A 14 6.82 84.49 0.15
C PHE A 14 7.65 83.20 0.26
N ILE A 15 8.28 82.98 1.42
CA ILE A 15 9.03 81.76 1.69
C ILE A 15 8.11 80.54 1.62
N LEU A 16 6.92 80.61 2.23
CA LEU A 16 5.93 79.53 2.21
C LEU A 16 5.56 79.14 0.77
N TYR A 17 5.25 80.13 -0.08
CA TYR A 17 4.85 79.88 -1.47
C TYR A 17 6.00 79.35 -2.31
N ILE A 18 7.23 79.85 -2.12
CA ILE A 18 8.41 79.29 -2.81
C ILE A 18 8.62 77.83 -2.40
N VAL A 19 8.54 77.51 -1.11
CA VAL A 19 8.68 76.13 -0.64
C VAL A 19 7.63 75.23 -1.29
N PHE A 20 6.36 75.65 -1.32
CA PHE A 20 5.31 74.90 -1.99
C PHE A 20 5.53 74.76 -3.50
N ALA A 21 6.02 75.80 -4.18
CA ALA A 21 6.36 75.75 -5.60
C ALA A 21 7.52 74.79 -5.89
N VAL A 22 8.59 74.81 -5.08
CA VAL A 22 9.74 73.89 -5.18
C VAL A 22 9.31 72.44 -4.98
N PHE A 23 8.44 72.18 -3.99
CA PHE A 23 7.84 70.86 -3.81
C PHE A 23 6.99 70.42 -5.01
N GLY A 24 6.27 71.34 -5.65
CA GLY A 24 5.56 71.05 -6.89
C GLY A 24 6.51 70.69 -8.04
N LEU A 25 7.60 71.45 -8.22
CA LEU A 25 8.58 71.25 -9.29
C LEU A 25 9.23 69.87 -9.24
N SER A 26 9.54 69.35 -8.05
CA SER A 26 10.14 68.02 -7.91
C SER A 26 9.23 66.89 -8.37
N GLN A 27 7.93 67.13 -8.54
CA GLN A 27 6.92 66.12 -8.89
C GLN A 27 6.28 66.33 -10.28
N ILE A 28 6.74 67.34 -11.02
CA ILE A 28 6.09 67.82 -12.24
C ILE A 28 6.01 66.79 -13.38
N ARG A 29 6.90 65.77 -13.37
CA ARG A 29 6.92 64.70 -14.38
C ARG A 29 5.78 63.69 -14.23
N LYS A 30 5.08 63.67 -13.08
CA LYS A 30 4.07 62.64 -12.79
C LYS A 30 2.67 63.04 -13.26
N GLU A 31 2.27 64.30 -13.08
CA GLU A 31 0.89 64.71 -13.34
C GLU A 31 0.69 66.20 -13.67
N ARG A 32 -0.40 66.50 -14.39
CA ARG A 32 -0.75 67.85 -14.84
C ARG A 32 -1.10 68.83 -13.71
N ILE A 33 -1.68 68.35 -12.61
CA ILE A 33 -2.12 69.18 -11.47
C ILE A 33 -0.98 70.00 -10.85
N PHE A 34 0.25 69.48 -10.88
CA PHE A 34 1.39 70.19 -10.32
C PHE A 34 1.74 71.45 -11.13
N TYR A 35 1.46 71.49 -12.44
CA TYR A 35 1.69 72.69 -13.25
C TYR A 35 0.78 73.84 -12.85
N SER A 36 -0.54 73.59 -12.73
CA SER A 36 -1.50 74.63 -12.33
C SER A 36 -1.33 75.05 -10.86
N PHE A 37 -0.94 74.12 -9.98
CA PHE A 37 -0.59 74.44 -8.60
C PHE A 37 0.67 75.31 -8.49
N ILE A 38 1.75 74.97 -9.20
CA ILE A 38 2.98 75.78 -9.22
C ILE A 38 2.68 77.18 -9.76
N LEU A 39 1.87 77.28 -10.80
CA LEU A 39 1.48 78.57 -11.37
C LEU A 39 0.72 79.43 -10.35
N TYR A 40 -0.17 78.83 -9.57
CA TYR A 40 -0.86 79.52 -8.48
C TYR A 40 0.10 79.97 -7.37
N MET A 41 0.99 79.09 -6.89
CA MET A 41 2.01 79.43 -5.89
C MET A 41 2.96 80.53 -6.40
N PHE A 42 3.29 80.52 -7.68
CA PHE A 42 4.13 81.55 -8.29
C PHE A 42 3.44 82.92 -8.27
N MET A 43 2.16 83.01 -8.65
CA MET A 43 1.40 84.27 -8.57
C MET A 43 1.31 84.80 -7.14
N MET A 44 1.06 83.92 -6.18
CA MET A 44 1.02 84.29 -4.76
C MET A 44 2.40 84.73 -4.24
N SER A 45 3.49 84.12 -4.71
CA SER A 45 4.85 84.55 -4.38
C SER A 45 5.18 85.95 -4.92
N LEU A 46 4.74 86.28 -6.15
CA LEU A 46 4.92 87.62 -6.72
C LEU A 46 4.18 88.69 -5.93
N TRP A 47 2.94 88.38 -5.52
CA TRP A 47 2.16 89.25 -4.64
C TRP A 47 2.91 89.44 -3.31
N SER A 48 3.27 88.36 -2.63
CA SER A 48 3.92 88.44 -1.34
C SER A 48 5.28 89.16 -1.39
N PHE A 49 6.09 88.92 -2.42
CA PHE A 49 7.37 89.59 -2.60
C PHE A 49 7.22 91.08 -2.88
N GLY A 50 6.30 91.45 -3.77
CA GLY A 50 5.99 92.86 -4.04
C GLY A 50 5.52 93.57 -2.78
N SER A 51 4.64 92.93 -2.00
CA SER A 51 4.16 93.45 -0.71
C SER A 51 5.30 93.64 0.29
N PHE A 52 6.22 92.67 0.38
CA PHE A 52 7.41 92.76 1.24
C PHE A 52 8.27 93.97 0.86
N MET A 53 8.66 94.06 -0.41
CA MET A 53 9.58 95.10 -0.89
C MET A 53 8.98 96.50 -0.76
N MET A 54 7.66 96.62 -0.93
CA MET A 54 6.92 97.85 -0.72
C MET A 54 6.99 98.33 0.73
N HIS A 55 6.78 97.43 1.71
CA HIS A 55 6.84 97.77 3.14
C HIS A 55 8.26 97.89 3.69
N ALA A 56 9.23 97.18 3.10
CA ALA A 56 10.63 97.25 3.52
C ALA A 56 11.30 98.60 3.16
N ASN A 57 10.71 99.37 2.24
CA ASN A 57 11.10 100.71 1.81
C ASN A 57 12.63 100.87 1.65
N THR A 58 13.24 99.98 0.87
CA THR A 58 14.70 99.80 0.79
C THR A 58 15.43 100.83 -0.08
N GLY A 59 14.72 101.84 -0.61
CA GLY A 59 15.26 102.88 -1.50
C GLY A 59 15.61 102.40 -2.92
N ILE A 60 15.45 101.10 -3.22
CA ILE A 60 15.85 100.50 -4.50
C ILE A 60 14.88 100.87 -5.65
N TYR A 61 13.59 101.08 -5.36
CA TYR A 61 12.56 101.58 -6.29
C TYR A 61 11.43 102.30 -5.53
N THR A 62 10.57 103.03 -6.26
CA THR A 62 9.42 103.74 -5.66
C THR A 62 8.37 102.76 -5.11
N PRO A 63 7.63 103.12 -4.03
CA PRO A 63 6.51 102.31 -3.54
C PRO A 63 5.47 102.00 -4.62
N LEU A 64 5.22 102.94 -5.54
CA LEU A 64 4.33 102.74 -6.70
C LEU A 64 4.82 101.63 -7.65
N PHE A 65 6.14 101.53 -7.89
CA PHE A 65 6.68 100.43 -8.70
C PHE A 65 6.43 99.07 -8.04
N TRP A 66 6.73 98.96 -6.74
CA TRP A 66 6.53 97.72 -6.00
C TRP A 66 5.05 97.35 -5.87
N ASN A 67 4.16 98.35 -5.75
CA ASN A 67 2.71 98.13 -5.80
C ASN A 67 2.28 97.55 -7.17
N ARG A 68 2.74 98.12 -8.28
CA ARG A 68 2.44 97.58 -9.62
C ARG A 68 3.00 96.16 -9.80
N PHE A 69 4.19 95.89 -9.28
CA PHE A 69 4.77 94.54 -9.29
C PHE A 69 3.92 93.55 -8.47
N MET A 70 3.53 93.94 -7.26
CA MET A 70 2.67 93.18 -6.37
C MET A 70 1.33 92.83 -7.04
N MET A 71 0.73 93.79 -7.72
CA MET A 71 -0.54 93.63 -8.44
C MET A 71 -0.47 92.57 -9.55
N MET A 72 0.70 92.31 -10.14
CA MET A 72 0.84 91.21 -11.10
C MET A 72 0.45 89.87 -10.50
N GLY A 73 0.88 89.61 -9.26
CA GLY A 73 0.52 88.40 -8.53
C GLY A 73 -0.93 88.41 -8.04
N MET A 74 -1.37 89.52 -7.44
CA MET A 74 -2.72 89.65 -6.88
C MET A 74 -3.81 89.45 -7.94
N LEU A 75 -3.66 90.04 -9.13
CA LEU A 75 -4.62 89.94 -10.23
C LEU A 75 -4.63 88.53 -10.87
N GLY A 76 -3.50 87.82 -10.82
CA GLY A 76 -3.38 86.46 -11.38
C GLY A 76 -3.87 85.36 -10.43
N GLY A 77 -3.88 85.63 -9.13
CA GLY A 77 -4.25 84.68 -8.07
C GLY A 77 -5.62 84.01 -8.28
N PRO A 78 -6.72 84.76 -8.43
CA PRO A 78 -8.07 84.20 -8.61
C PRO A 78 -8.25 83.29 -9.84
N ILE A 79 -7.55 83.58 -10.94
CA ILE A 79 -7.64 82.78 -12.16
C ILE A 79 -6.81 81.49 -12.01
N THR A 80 -5.61 81.61 -11.43
CA THR A 80 -4.70 80.47 -11.25
C THR A 80 -5.18 79.49 -10.17
N ILE A 81 -5.83 79.96 -9.10
CA ILE A 81 -6.49 79.07 -8.13
C ILE A 81 -7.66 78.31 -8.79
N PHE A 82 -8.45 78.97 -9.64
CA PHE A 82 -9.52 78.31 -10.37
C PHE A 82 -8.97 77.21 -11.31
N HIS A 83 -7.86 77.48 -12.00
CA HIS A 83 -7.15 76.48 -12.80
C HIS A 83 -6.67 75.29 -11.95
N ALA A 84 -6.02 75.55 -10.81
CA ALA A 84 -5.53 74.50 -9.92
C ALA A 84 -6.67 73.62 -9.38
N LEU A 85 -7.83 74.20 -9.08
CA LEU A 85 -8.99 73.46 -8.59
C LEU A 85 -9.72 72.67 -9.69
N LEU A 86 -9.71 73.14 -10.93
CA LEU A 86 -10.20 72.38 -12.09
C LEU A 86 -9.36 71.10 -12.29
N ASP A 87 -8.04 71.22 -12.23
CA ASP A 87 -7.15 70.06 -12.34
C ASP A 87 -7.27 69.14 -11.12
N LEU A 88 -7.42 69.69 -9.89
CA LEU A 88 -7.63 68.91 -8.67
C LEU A 88 -8.91 68.07 -8.69
N THR A 89 -9.98 68.58 -9.31
CA THR A 89 -11.25 67.87 -9.42
C THR A 89 -11.30 66.93 -10.63
N GLU A 90 -10.27 66.92 -11.49
CA GLU A 90 -10.16 66.14 -12.73
C GLU A 90 -11.38 66.30 -13.67
N VAL A 91 -12.10 67.43 -13.54
CA VAL A 91 -13.31 67.71 -14.32
C VAL A 91 -12.91 68.10 -15.75
N LYS A 92 -12.83 67.11 -16.66
CA LYS A 92 -12.58 67.31 -18.10
C LYS A 92 -13.76 67.91 -18.87
N ALA A 93 -14.59 68.74 -18.23
CA ALA A 93 -15.78 69.30 -18.87
C ALA A 93 -15.40 70.53 -19.71
N LYS A 94 -15.53 70.43 -21.05
CA LYS A 94 -15.25 71.51 -22.03
C LYS A 94 -15.86 72.86 -21.64
N ARG A 95 -16.97 72.87 -20.90
CA ARG A 95 -17.66 74.08 -20.42
C ARG A 95 -16.81 75.01 -19.54
N TYR A 96 -15.78 74.48 -18.87
CA TYR A 96 -14.92 75.28 -17.99
C TYR A 96 -13.64 75.79 -18.66
N ASN A 97 -13.34 75.32 -19.89
CA ASN A 97 -12.18 75.80 -20.64
C ASN A 97 -12.40 77.23 -21.15
N LEU A 98 -13.62 77.56 -21.59
CA LEU A 98 -13.96 78.90 -22.07
C LEU A 98 -13.75 79.98 -20.98
N PRO A 99 -14.31 79.87 -19.76
CA PRO A 99 -14.05 80.85 -18.71
C PRO A 99 -12.56 80.86 -18.30
N LEU A 100 -11.86 79.72 -18.31
CA LEU A 100 -10.43 79.70 -17.99
C LEU A 100 -9.58 80.49 -19.01
N TYR A 101 -9.78 80.27 -20.32
CA TYR A 101 -9.05 81.00 -21.36
C TYR A 101 -9.42 82.49 -21.39
N LEU A 102 -10.71 82.81 -21.21
CA LEU A 102 -11.16 84.20 -21.08
C LEU A 102 -10.51 84.87 -19.86
N GLY A 103 -10.32 84.14 -18.76
CA GLY A 103 -9.63 84.61 -17.57
C GLY A 103 -8.20 85.01 -17.84
N TYR A 104 -7.41 84.15 -18.48
CA TYR A 104 -6.04 84.48 -18.85
C TYR A 104 -5.95 85.65 -19.84
N ALA A 105 -6.87 85.76 -20.80
CA ALA A 105 -6.94 86.91 -21.70
C ALA A 105 -7.25 88.22 -20.95
N MET A 106 -8.19 88.17 -20.00
CA MET A 106 -8.52 89.30 -19.13
C MET A 106 -7.38 89.66 -18.18
N TYR A 107 -6.61 88.69 -17.70
CA TYR A 107 -5.43 88.95 -16.89
C TYR A 107 -4.38 89.77 -17.64
N VAL A 108 -4.11 89.43 -18.91
CA VAL A 108 -3.20 90.22 -19.76
C VAL A 108 -3.70 91.66 -19.93
N PHE A 109 -5.01 91.85 -20.11
CA PHE A 109 -5.63 93.17 -20.17
C PHE A 109 -5.51 93.93 -18.84
N LEU A 110 -5.74 93.28 -17.70
CA LEU A 110 -5.57 93.88 -16.38
C LEU A 110 -4.11 94.26 -16.09
N LEU A 111 -3.13 93.49 -16.57
CA LEU A 111 -1.72 93.86 -16.47
C LEU A 111 -1.43 95.16 -17.24
N TYR A 112 -1.99 95.32 -18.44
CA TYR A 112 -1.89 96.57 -19.20
C TYR A 112 -2.50 97.75 -18.42
N LEU A 113 -3.69 97.57 -17.83
CA LEU A 113 -4.34 98.60 -16.99
C LEU A 113 -3.51 98.92 -15.73
N ASN A 114 -2.88 97.92 -15.12
CA ASN A 114 -2.01 98.08 -13.95
C ASN A 114 -0.79 98.97 -14.27
N PHE A 115 -0.06 98.65 -15.34
CA PHE A 115 1.15 99.38 -15.71
C PHE A 115 0.88 100.77 -16.33
N SER A 116 -0.30 100.98 -16.91
CA SER A 116 -0.75 102.30 -17.37
C SER A 116 -1.26 103.21 -16.25
N GLY A 117 -1.31 102.73 -14.99
CA GLY A 117 -1.76 103.51 -13.84
C GLY A 117 -3.28 103.63 -13.71
N GLN A 118 -4.04 102.84 -14.46
CA GLN A 118 -5.51 102.85 -14.45
C GLN A 118 -6.11 101.94 -13.37
N ILE A 119 -5.30 101.18 -12.62
CA ILE A 119 -5.74 100.40 -11.46
C ILE A 119 -5.33 101.09 -10.16
N VAL A 120 -4.05 101.43 -10.00
CA VAL A 120 -3.54 102.21 -8.86
C VAL A 120 -2.88 103.47 -9.41
N HIS A 121 -3.41 104.62 -9.03
CA HIS A 121 -2.94 105.93 -9.49
C HIS A 121 -1.67 106.35 -8.75
N GLU A 122 -1.70 106.27 -7.41
CA GLU A 122 -0.61 106.68 -6.54
C GLU A 122 -0.45 105.70 -5.37
N ALA A 123 0.78 105.50 -4.90
CA ALA A 123 1.07 104.67 -3.74
C ALA A 123 2.28 105.25 -2.98
N GLY A 124 2.16 105.37 -1.66
CA GLY A 124 3.14 106.05 -0.81
C GLY A 124 3.12 105.55 0.63
N VAL A 125 4.06 106.05 1.42
CA VAL A 125 4.17 105.76 2.86
C VAL A 125 4.09 107.09 3.61
N GLU A 126 3.10 107.24 4.49
CA GLU A 126 2.91 108.41 5.33
C GLU A 126 3.08 107.98 6.81
N GLY A 127 4.20 108.34 7.43
CA GLY A 127 4.61 107.79 8.73
C GLY A 127 4.99 106.30 8.63
N ASP A 128 4.37 105.46 9.47
CA ASP A 128 4.49 103.99 9.42
C ASP A 128 3.35 103.32 8.61
N LEU A 129 2.47 104.11 7.99
CA LEU A 129 1.28 103.62 7.29
C LEU A 129 1.42 103.76 5.77
N PHE A 130 1.16 102.67 5.06
CA PHE A 130 1.13 102.63 3.61
C PHE A 130 -0.27 103.07 3.11
N TYR A 131 -0.30 103.93 2.09
CA TYR A 131 -1.53 104.33 1.42
C TYR A 131 -1.43 104.09 -0.10
N TYR A 132 -2.57 103.87 -0.72
CA TYR A 132 -2.71 103.78 -2.17
C TYR A 132 -4.05 104.38 -2.60
N SER A 133 -4.08 105.01 -3.78
CA SER A 133 -5.31 105.53 -4.39
C SER A 133 -5.74 104.67 -5.57
N LEU A 134 -6.97 104.18 -5.51
CA LEU A 134 -7.57 103.37 -6.57
C LEU A 134 -8.03 104.27 -7.73
N ALA A 135 -7.77 103.83 -8.96
CA ALA A 135 -8.31 104.44 -10.18
C ALA A 135 -9.55 103.66 -10.67
N ASP A 136 -10.27 104.18 -11.66
CA ASP A 136 -11.54 103.59 -12.15
C ASP A 136 -11.42 102.11 -12.57
N GLY A 137 -10.26 101.69 -13.07
CA GLY A 137 -9.99 100.30 -13.44
C GLY A 137 -9.87 99.33 -12.26
N ALA A 138 -9.76 99.82 -11.02
CA ALA A 138 -9.73 98.97 -9.83
C ALA A 138 -11.06 98.21 -9.61
N ILE A 139 -12.19 98.84 -9.94
CA ILE A 139 -13.52 98.21 -9.80
C ILE A 139 -13.59 96.96 -10.68
N LEU A 140 -13.08 97.05 -11.92
CA LEU A 140 -13.04 95.92 -12.84
C LEU A 140 -12.13 94.80 -12.32
N ALA A 141 -10.96 95.14 -11.78
CA ALA A 141 -10.02 94.18 -11.20
C ALA A 141 -10.60 93.41 -10.01
N TYR A 142 -11.29 94.10 -9.10
CA TYR A 142 -11.97 93.48 -7.96
C TYR A 142 -13.15 92.61 -8.43
N ALA A 143 -14.00 93.12 -9.33
CA ALA A 143 -15.14 92.37 -9.87
C ALA A 143 -14.71 91.06 -10.53
N LEU A 144 -13.63 91.07 -11.32
CA LEU A 144 -13.08 89.87 -11.94
C LEU A 144 -12.55 88.88 -10.89
N SER A 145 -11.85 89.38 -9.87
CA SER A 145 -11.31 88.56 -8.78
C SER A 145 -12.41 87.83 -8.01
N TYR A 146 -13.49 88.54 -7.63
CA TYR A 146 -14.65 87.91 -6.98
C TYR A 146 -15.35 86.91 -7.89
N PHE A 147 -15.50 87.23 -9.19
CA PHE A 147 -16.12 86.31 -10.15
C PHE A 147 -15.41 84.95 -10.20
N TYR A 148 -14.07 84.92 -10.31
CA TYR A 148 -13.33 83.65 -10.36
C TYR A 148 -13.33 82.89 -9.02
N LEU A 149 -13.26 83.59 -7.87
CA LEU A 149 -13.34 82.94 -6.56
C LEU A 149 -14.72 82.33 -6.31
N ILE A 150 -15.79 83.01 -6.68
CA ILE A 150 -17.16 82.48 -6.59
C ILE A 150 -17.34 81.30 -7.56
N LEU A 151 -16.81 81.40 -8.78
CA LEU A 151 -16.85 80.31 -9.77
C LEU A 151 -16.09 79.06 -9.26
N ALA A 152 -14.94 79.24 -8.62
CA ALA A 152 -14.17 78.19 -7.97
C ALA A 152 -14.95 77.53 -6.82
N LEU A 153 -15.63 78.32 -6.00
CA LEU A 153 -16.46 77.81 -4.91
C LEU A 153 -17.66 76.98 -5.45
N ILE A 154 -18.33 77.48 -6.49
CA ILE A 154 -19.43 76.76 -7.15
C ILE A 154 -18.96 75.44 -7.76
N LEU A 155 -17.78 75.42 -8.40
CA LEU A 155 -17.16 74.20 -8.94
C LEU A 155 -17.00 73.14 -7.83
N LEU A 156 -16.39 73.52 -6.70
CA LEU A 156 -16.12 72.60 -5.60
C LEU A 156 -17.41 72.08 -4.93
N ILE A 157 -18.39 72.95 -4.68
CA ILE A 157 -19.69 72.56 -4.10
C ILE A 157 -20.48 71.64 -5.05
N ARG A 158 -20.35 71.85 -6.36
CA ARG A 158 -21.00 70.96 -7.34
C ARG A 158 -20.34 69.58 -7.36
N GLU A 159 -19.02 69.52 -7.33
CA GLU A 159 -18.30 68.25 -7.45
C GLU A 159 -18.40 67.39 -6.19
N ILE A 160 -18.41 68.01 -5.01
CA ILE A 160 -18.63 67.31 -3.74
C ILE A 160 -20.05 66.70 -3.67
N ARG A 161 -21.05 67.34 -4.29
CA ARG A 161 -22.43 66.80 -4.36
C ARG A 161 -22.60 65.70 -5.41
N LYS A 162 -21.83 65.73 -6.50
CA LYS A 162 -21.94 64.78 -7.61
C LYS A 162 -21.19 63.47 -7.34
N THR A 163 -20.05 63.55 -6.68
CA THR A 163 -19.17 62.41 -6.42
C THR A 163 -19.80 61.43 -5.44
N LYS A 164 -19.86 60.13 -5.79
CA LYS A 164 -20.29 59.05 -4.88
C LYS A 164 -19.16 58.51 -3.98
N ASP A 165 -17.92 58.77 -4.34
CA ASP A 165 -16.74 58.40 -3.55
C ASP A 165 -16.66 59.26 -2.26
N LYS A 166 -16.95 58.63 -1.11
CA LYS A 166 -16.89 59.26 0.22
C LYS A 166 -15.49 59.80 0.55
N THR A 167 -14.44 59.20 -0.01
CA THR A 167 -13.05 59.60 0.21
C THR A 167 -12.74 60.89 -0.54
N LEU A 168 -13.12 60.98 -1.82
CA LEU A 168 -13.00 62.21 -2.59
C LEU A 168 -13.89 63.33 -2.04
N GLN A 169 -15.09 63.01 -1.52
CA GLN A 169 -15.94 64.00 -0.83
C GLN A 169 -15.26 64.63 0.40
N ARG A 170 -14.58 63.84 1.24
CA ARG A 170 -13.86 64.36 2.41
C ARG A 170 -12.71 65.28 2.01
N LYS A 171 -12.00 64.97 0.92
CA LYS A 171 -10.87 65.75 0.41
C LYS A 171 -11.27 67.14 -0.06
N LEU A 172 -12.37 67.25 -0.80
CA LEU A 172 -12.82 68.52 -1.37
C LEU A 172 -13.34 69.53 -0.32
N ARG A 173 -13.58 69.10 0.93
CA ARG A 173 -14.00 70.02 2.02
C ARG A 173 -12.92 71.03 2.38
N PHE A 174 -11.65 70.62 2.43
CA PHE A 174 -10.55 71.52 2.83
C PHE A 174 -10.34 72.68 1.84
N PRO A 175 -10.26 72.45 0.51
CA PRO A 175 -10.23 73.55 -0.46
C PRO A 175 -11.46 74.45 -0.40
N ILE A 176 -12.67 73.94 -0.10
CA ILE A 176 -13.87 74.76 0.07
C ILE A 176 -13.67 75.76 1.21
N PHE A 177 -13.24 75.30 2.39
CA PHE A 177 -12.96 76.19 3.52
C PHE A 177 -11.87 77.21 3.17
N GLY A 178 -10.81 76.76 2.49
CA GLY A 178 -9.75 77.65 2.02
C GLY A 178 -10.25 78.75 1.09
N VAL A 179 -11.11 78.42 0.11
CA VAL A 179 -11.65 79.42 -0.84
C VAL A 179 -12.62 80.38 -0.14
N ILE A 180 -13.43 79.91 0.81
CA ILE A 180 -14.33 80.79 1.61
C ILE A 180 -13.52 81.78 2.43
N ILE A 181 -12.47 81.32 3.14
CA ILE A 181 -11.60 82.19 3.95
C ILE A 181 -10.90 83.21 3.05
N LEU A 182 -10.40 82.79 1.88
CA LEU A 182 -9.81 83.69 0.90
C LEU A 182 -10.82 84.74 0.41
N LEU A 183 -12.05 84.32 0.08
CA LEU A 183 -13.11 85.22 -0.36
C LEU A 183 -13.44 86.27 0.70
N LEU A 184 -13.55 85.87 1.97
CA LEU A 184 -13.75 86.79 3.10
C LEU A 184 -12.58 87.75 3.28
N GLY A 185 -11.33 87.25 3.16
CA GLY A 185 -10.13 88.09 3.25
C GLY A 185 -10.00 89.09 2.10
N VAL A 186 -10.44 88.75 0.89
CA VAL A 186 -10.49 89.72 -0.22
C VAL A 186 -11.65 90.70 -0.05
N LEU A 187 -12.74 90.31 0.62
CA LEU A 187 -13.90 91.17 0.88
C LEU A 187 -13.58 92.32 1.85
N THR A 188 -12.63 92.14 2.77
CA THR A 188 -12.19 93.22 3.66
C THR A 188 -11.59 94.39 2.90
N ASN A 189 -11.04 94.17 1.70
CA ASN A 189 -10.42 95.22 0.88
C ASN A 189 -11.43 96.20 0.24
N LEU A 190 -12.75 95.96 0.39
CA LEU A 190 -13.81 96.88 -0.08
C LEU A 190 -14.12 98.02 0.90
N ASP A 191 -13.78 97.85 2.19
CA ASP A 191 -14.00 98.84 3.24
C ASP A 191 -12.64 99.34 3.73
N GLU A 192 -12.35 100.62 3.55
CA GLU A 192 -11.08 101.25 3.90
C GLU A 192 -10.75 101.15 5.42
N SER A 193 -11.78 100.97 6.26
CA SER A 193 -11.61 100.82 7.71
C SER A 193 -11.22 99.40 8.15
N LEU A 194 -11.70 98.38 7.43
CA LEU A 194 -11.51 96.95 7.69
C LEU A 194 -10.39 96.34 6.82
N GLY A 195 -10.17 96.87 5.62
CA GLY A 195 -9.18 96.46 4.63
C GLY A 195 -7.76 96.90 4.96
N ARG A 196 -7.46 97.10 6.24
CA ARG A 196 -6.09 97.33 6.67
C ARG A 196 -5.32 96.03 6.56
N TYR A 197 -4.34 96.06 5.69
CA TYR A 197 -3.20 95.16 5.63
C TYR A 197 -2.81 94.66 7.05
N PRO A 198 -2.75 93.34 7.34
CA PRO A 198 -2.40 92.21 6.45
C PRO A 198 -3.44 91.05 6.39
N ILE A 199 -4.74 91.33 6.53
CA ILE A 199 -5.79 90.30 6.69
C ILE A 199 -5.93 89.40 5.45
N ASP A 200 -5.83 89.97 4.26
CA ASP A 200 -5.91 89.27 2.97
C ASP A 200 -4.77 88.27 2.77
N LEU A 201 -3.54 88.61 3.20
CA LEU A 201 -2.38 87.71 3.18
C LEU A 201 -2.54 86.51 4.12
N PHE A 202 -3.24 86.67 5.25
CA PHE A 202 -3.57 85.52 6.10
C PHE A 202 -4.56 84.58 5.42
N GLY A 203 -5.59 85.13 4.77
CA GLY A 203 -6.58 84.34 4.05
C GLY A 203 -5.95 83.51 2.91
N THR A 204 -5.01 84.10 2.18
CA THR A 204 -4.27 83.43 1.10
C THR A 204 -3.31 82.37 1.60
N ASN A 205 -2.59 82.60 2.70
CA ASN A 205 -1.75 81.58 3.36
C ASN A 205 -2.56 80.35 3.77
N ILE A 206 -3.70 80.57 4.45
CA ILE A 206 -4.57 79.49 4.91
C ILE A 206 -5.10 78.70 3.70
N ASN A 207 -5.52 79.40 2.65
CA ASN A 207 -5.95 78.78 1.41
C ASN A 207 -4.84 77.92 0.76
N ALA A 208 -3.64 78.47 0.63
CA ALA A 208 -2.50 77.76 0.05
C ALA A 208 -2.15 76.49 0.83
N ILE A 209 -2.19 76.54 2.17
CA ILE A 209 -1.97 75.37 3.03
C ILE A 209 -3.03 74.30 2.80
N PHE A 210 -4.32 74.68 2.73
CA PHE A 210 -5.39 73.71 2.49
C PHE A 210 -5.33 73.08 1.10
N ILE A 211 -4.97 73.84 0.06
CA ILE A 211 -4.80 73.31 -1.29
C ILE A 211 -3.56 72.42 -1.36
N PHE A 212 -2.43 72.85 -0.79
CA PHE A 212 -1.22 72.04 -0.70
C PHE A 212 -1.50 70.71 0.01
N PHE A 213 -2.20 70.75 1.14
CA PHE A 213 -2.60 69.55 1.87
C PHE A 213 -3.53 68.64 1.04
N ALA A 214 -4.53 69.20 0.35
CA ALA A 214 -5.44 68.43 -0.48
C ALA A 214 -4.74 67.73 -1.66
N ILE A 215 -3.74 68.38 -2.27
CA ILE A 215 -2.94 67.80 -3.36
C ILE A 215 -1.99 66.71 -2.79
N TYR A 216 -1.32 66.99 -1.67
CA TYR A 216 -0.22 66.16 -1.18
C TYR A 216 -0.69 64.93 -0.40
N GLN A 217 -1.77 65.02 0.38
CA GLN A 217 -2.34 63.89 1.13
C GLN A 217 -2.83 62.76 0.19
N TYR A 218 -3.20 63.09 -1.04
CA TYR A 218 -3.83 62.14 -1.96
C TYR A 218 -2.86 61.45 -2.93
N LYS A 219 -1.77 62.11 -3.34
CA LYS A 219 -0.93 61.64 -4.46
C LYS A 219 0.50 61.25 -4.10
N LEU A 220 0.93 61.44 -2.84
CA LEU A 220 2.23 60.99 -2.34
C LEU A 220 2.05 60.25 -1.01
N VAL A 221 1.93 58.94 -1.07
CA VAL A 221 1.79 58.07 0.11
C VAL A 221 3.08 58.04 0.95
N HIS A 222 4.25 58.19 0.32
CA HIS A 222 5.55 57.96 0.97
C HIS A 222 6.14 59.15 1.75
N TYR A 223 5.63 60.37 1.62
CA TYR A 223 6.24 61.57 2.23
C TYR A 223 5.39 62.21 3.34
N SER A 224 4.22 61.64 3.63
CA SER A 224 3.28 62.16 4.63
C SER A 224 3.91 62.33 6.01
N THR A 225 4.81 61.43 6.44
CA THR A 225 5.51 61.51 7.73
C THR A 225 6.48 62.68 7.81
N VAL A 226 7.21 62.99 6.73
CA VAL A 226 8.14 64.12 6.70
C VAL A 226 7.36 65.44 6.68
N VAL A 227 6.32 65.53 5.85
CA VAL A 227 5.49 66.74 5.74
C VAL A 227 4.72 67.00 7.04
N LEU A 228 4.11 65.98 7.65
CA LEU A 228 3.37 66.13 8.91
C LEU A 228 4.31 66.50 10.08
N LYS A 229 5.50 65.87 10.16
CA LYS A 229 6.55 66.27 11.11
C LYS A 229 6.95 67.72 10.91
N THR A 230 7.14 68.14 9.66
CA THR A 230 7.51 69.53 9.31
C THR A 230 6.41 70.51 9.72
N ILE A 231 5.14 70.24 9.40
CA ILE A 231 4.00 71.07 9.80
C ILE A 231 3.91 71.17 11.33
N LEU A 232 4.09 70.06 12.05
CA LEU A 232 4.03 70.07 13.51
C LEU A 232 5.22 70.76 14.17
N TYR A 233 6.42 70.64 13.60
CA TYR A 233 7.57 71.44 14.04
C TYR A 233 7.33 72.93 13.81
N ILE A 234 6.72 73.31 12.69
CA ILE A 234 6.33 74.70 12.42
C ILE A 234 5.30 75.18 13.45
N ILE A 235 4.25 74.40 13.72
CA ILE A 235 3.23 74.74 14.74
C ILE A 235 3.89 74.87 16.13
N LEU A 236 4.79 73.95 16.49
CA LEU A 236 5.51 73.99 17.76
C LEU A 236 6.39 75.24 17.89
N VAL A 237 7.08 75.63 16.81
CA VAL A 237 7.87 76.86 16.74
C VAL A 237 6.96 78.09 16.87
N ILE A 238 5.80 78.11 16.20
CA ILE A 238 4.83 79.21 16.30
C ILE A 238 4.29 79.35 17.72
N ILE A 239 3.86 78.25 18.35
CA ILE A 239 3.36 78.26 19.73
C ILE A 239 4.47 78.74 20.69
N SER A 240 5.67 78.20 20.58
CA SER A 240 6.82 78.62 21.41
C SER A 240 7.16 80.09 21.20
N GLY A 241 7.15 80.57 19.95
CA GLY A 241 7.40 81.96 19.61
C GLY A 241 6.32 82.90 20.16
N THR A 242 5.06 82.47 20.14
CA THR A 242 3.91 83.23 20.65
C THR A 242 3.97 83.36 22.17
N VAL A 243 4.33 82.28 22.89
CA VAL A 243 4.57 82.31 24.33
C VAL A 243 5.72 83.26 24.67
N PHE A 244 6.84 83.18 23.94
CA PHE A 244 7.98 84.05 24.15
C PHE A 244 7.64 85.53 23.91
N TYR A 245 6.93 85.82 22.82
CA TYR A 245 6.44 87.16 22.51
C TYR A 245 5.46 87.67 23.59
N GLY A 246 4.53 86.83 24.06
CA GLY A 246 3.59 87.18 25.12
C GLY A 246 4.29 87.56 26.43
N ILE A 247 5.36 86.83 26.80
CA ILE A 247 6.17 87.16 27.98
C ILE A 247 6.93 88.48 27.76
N PHE A 248 7.55 88.66 26.59
CA PHE A 248 8.24 89.91 26.26
C PHE A 248 7.29 91.11 26.28
N TRP A 249 6.09 90.96 25.72
CA TRP A 249 5.03 91.97 25.72
C TRP A 249 4.55 92.30 27.14
N LEU A 250 4.42 91.30 28.02
CA LEU A 250 4.08 91.50 29.44
C LEU A 250 5.14 92.35 30.16
N PHE A 251 6.42 92.12 29.87
CA PHE A 251 7.52 92.93 30.43
C PHE A 251 7.56 94.34 29.84
N SER A 252 7.36 94.47 28.52
CA SER A 252 7.39 95.77 27.84
C SER A 252 6.18 96.66 28.20
N SER A 253 5.00 96.09 28.44
CA SER A 253 3.78 96.85 28.79
C SER A 253 3.78 97.41 30.22
N ARG A 254 4.76 97.00 31.06
CA ARG A 254 4.90 97.44 32.45
C ARG A 254 5.95 98.54 32.64
N ASP A 255 6.50 99.12 31.57
CA ASP A 255 7.58 100.13 31.60
C ASP A 255 8.76 99.73 32.52
N MET A 256 9.05 98.43 32.59
CA MET A 256 10.10 97.92 33.47
C MET A 256 11.45 98.05 32.76
N THR A 257 12.22 99.09 33.09
CA THR A 257 13.59 99.30 32.59
C THR A 257 14.53 98.28 33.23
N ILE A 258 14.74 97.15 32.56
CA ILE A 258 15.65 96.09 33.02
C ILE A 258 17.10 96.57 32.84
N PRO A 259 17.92 96.68 33.90
CA PRO A 259 19.34 97.03 33.78
C PRO A 259 20.09 95.98 32.94
N VAL A 260 21.02 96.40 32.08
CA VAL A 260 21.75 95.54 31.13
C VAL A 260 22.38 94.30 31.78
N ASN A 261 22.81 94.41 33.04
CA ASN A 261 23.43 93.32 33.80
C ASN A 261 22.48 92.14 34.07
N TYR A 262 21.16 92.37 34.07
CA TYR A 262 20.16 91.32 34.30
C TYR A 262 19.55 90.78 33.00
N THR A 263 19.77 91.44 31.86
CA THR A 263 19.21 91.02 30.57
C THR A 263 19.69 89.62 30.20
N PHE A 264 20.97 89.33 30.44
CA PHE A 264 21.53 87.99 30.21
C PHE A 264 20.87 86.92 31.11
N ALA A 265 20.71 87.21 32.39
CA ALA A 265 20.09 86.28 33.35
C ALA A 265 18.63 86.00 33.03
N ILE A 266 17.88 87.03 32.61
CA ILE A 266 16.47 86.92 32.23
C ILE A 266 16.33 86.16 30.90
N SER A 267 17.17 86.43 29.91
CA SER A 267 17.21 85.65 28.65
C SER A 267 17.55 84.18 28.89
N LEU A 268 18.48 83.90 29.82
CA LEU A 268 18.84 82.53 30.21
C LEU A 268 17.65 81.82 30.90
N LEU A 269 16.94 82.51 31.80
CA LEU A 269 15.78 81.98 32.51
C LEU A 269 14.60 81.73 31.57
N LEU A 270 14.33 82.66 30.66
CA LEU A 270 13.33 82.50 29.59
C LEU A 270 13.69 81.34 28.65
N GLY A 271 14.96 81.20 28.29
CA GLY A 271 15.45 80.06 27.51
C GLY A 271 15.24 78.72 28.23
N ALA A 272 15.50 78.68 29.54
CA ALA A 272 15.28 77.49 30.36
C ALA A 272 13.78 77.13 30.47
N VAL A 273 12.91 78.13 30.70
CA VAL A 273 11.45 77.92 30.74
C VAL A 273 10.93 77.46 29.38
N ALA A 274 11.38 78.07 28.29
CA ALA A 274 11.04 77.65 26.93
C ALA A 274 11.48 76.21 26.67
N ALA A 275 12.69 75.81 27.07
CA ALA A 275 13.17 74.44 26.92
C ALA A 275 12.35 73.42 27.72
N VAL A 276 11.95 73.78 28.96
CA VAL A 276 11.12 72.93 29.82
C VAL A 276 9.70 72.77 29.26
N ILE A 277 9.12 73.82 28.69
CA ILE A 277 7.78 73.76 28.04
C ILE A 277 7.85 73.04 26.69
N PHE A 278 8.95 73.18 25.96
CA PHE A 278 9.13 72.60 24.64
C PHE A 278 9.10 71.07 24.66
N GLN A 279 9.68 70.44 25.70
CA GLN A 279 9.74 68.98 25.79
C GLN A 279 8.35 68.30 25.94
N PRO A 280 7.45 68.70 26.86
CA PRO A 280 6.11 68.14 26.97
C PRO A 280 5.23 68.48 25.75
N LEU A 281 5.33 69.68 25.19
CA LEU A 281 4.64 70.01 23.93
C LEU A 281 5.14 69.14 22.77
N ARG A 282 6.45 68.88 22.67
CA ARG A 282 7.03 67.98 21.67
C ARG A 282 6.55 66.54 21.87
N LYS A 283 6.47 66.04 23.11
CA LYS A 283 5.94 64.70 23.40
C LYS A 283 4.45 64.60 23.07
N GLY A 284 3.64 65.57 23.51
CA GLY A 284 2.21 65.61 23.22
C GLY A 284 1.90 65.70 21.73
N THR A 285 2.66 66.51 20.99
CA THR A 285 2.55 66.56 19.52
C THR A 285 2.96 65.25 18.85
N PHE A 286 3.97 64.55 19.36
CA PHE A 286 4.34 63.21 18.87
C PHE A 286 3.24 62.17 19.12
N SER A 287 2.62 62.18 20.29
CA SER A 287 1.47 61.31 20.60
C SER A 287 0.24 61.65 19.75
N LEU A 288 0.04 62.92 19.40
CA LEU A 288 -1.01 63.35 18.48
C LEU A 288 -0.75 62.84 17.04
N ILE A 289 0.52 62.85 16.59
CA ILE A 289 0.91 62.20 15.32
C ILE A 289 0.56 60.72 15.37
N GLU A 290 0.89 60.06 16.47
CA GLU A 290 0.64 58.63 16.66
C GLU A 290 -0.85 58.32 16.60
N ILE A 291 -1.70 59.10 17.27
CA ILE A 291 -3.16 58.92 17.25
C ILE A 291 -3.75 59.24 15.86
N LEU A 292 -3.30 60.31 15.20
CA LEU A 292 -3.78 60.71 13.87
C LEU A 292 -3.28 59.81 12.74
N TYR A 293 -2.11 59.18 12.89
CA TYR A 293 -1.45 58.37 11.85
C TYR A 293 -1.62 56.86 12.08
N LEU A 294 -1.52 56.38 13.32
CA LEU A 294 -1.54 54.94 13.64
C LEU A 294 -2.92 54.37 13.99
N GLY A 295 -3.93 55.16 14.38
CA GLY A 295 -5.33 54.75 14.67
C GLY A 295 -5.70 53.26 14.51
N ASN A 296 -6.63 52.91 13.60
CA ASN A 296 -7.03 51.51 13.35
C ASN A 296 -5.91 50.60 12.79
N ARG A 297 -4.68 51.11 12.58
CA ARG A 297 -3.56 50.38 11.95
C ARG A 297 -2.73 49.56 12.95
N LEU A 298 -2.66 49.99 14.21
CA LEU A 298 -2.03 49.21 15.30
C LEU A 298 -2.74 47.88 15.53
N GLY A 299 -4.08 47.83 15.41
CA GLY A 299 -4.86 46.59 15.55
C GLY A 299 -4.52 45.56 14.48
N ALA A 300 -4.37 45.99 13.22
CA ALA A 300 -3.97 45.12 12.11
C ALA A 300 -2.55 44.56 12.30
N TYR A 301 -1.61 45.42 12.72
CA TYR A 301 -0.23 45.00 13.01
C TYR A 301 -0.16 43.99 14.17
N HIS A 302 -0.86 44.24 15.28
CA HIS A 302 -0.91 43.31 16.41
C HIS A 302 -1.59 41.99 16.03
N SER A 303 -2.71 42.04 15.32
CA SER A 303 -3.46 40.87 14.85
C SER A 303 -2.61 39.98 13.94
N LEU A 304 -1.84 40.56 13.02
CA LEU A 304 -0.94 39.81 12.14
C LEU A 304 0.30 39.31 12.85
N ARG A 305 0.87 40.07 13.80
CA ARG A 305 2.05 39.65 14.56
C ARG A 305 1.73 38.49 15.51
N GLU A 306 0.60 38.53 16.21
CA GLU A 306 0.13 37.41 17.04
C GLU A 306 -0.15 36.17 16.19
N PHE A 307 -0.79 36.37 15.04
CA PHE A 307 -1.03 35.29 14.09
C PHE A 307 0.28 34.67 13.58
N SER A 308 1.23 35.51 13.20
CA SER A 308 2.53 35.10 12.67
C SER A 308 3.34 34.25 13.66
N ASN A 309 3.21 34.50 14.96
CA ASN A 309 3.82 33.67 16.00
C ASN A 309 3.17 32.29 16.14
N SER A 310 1.87 32.17 15.85
CA SER A 310 1.12 30.91 15.93
C SER A 310 1.24 30.06 14.65
N MET A 311 1.72 30.63 13.55
CA MET A 311 1.82 29.92 12.25
C MET A 311 2.94 28.89 12.21
N THR A 312 4.02 29.05 12.96
CA THR A 312 5.19 28.16 12.87
C THR A 312 4.91 26.72 13.29
N SER A 313 3.80 26.45 13.99
CA SER A 313 3.35 25.11 14.37
C SER A 313 2.44 24.43 13.35
N ILE A 314 2.03 25.14 12.29
CA ILE A 314 1.13 24.58 11.27
C ILE A 314 1.97 23.76 10.28
N VAL A 315 1.64 22.48 10.16
CA VAL A 315 2.36 21.52 9.33
C VAL A 315 1.59 21.15 8.06
N ASP A 316 0.25 21.31 8.07
CA ASP A 316 -0.61 21.03 6.92
C ASP A 316 -0.64 22.23 5.95
N LEU A 317 -0.39 21.97 4.67
CA LEU A 317 -0.33 23.01 3.63
C LEU A 317 -1.68 23.67 3.38
N TYR A 318 -2.77 22.90 3.42
CA TYR A 318 -4.11 23.43 3.16
C TYR A 318 -4.61 24.25 4.35
N GLU A 319 -4.37 23.77 5.57
CA GLU A 319 -4.65 24.51 6.79
C GLU A 319 -3.86 25.83 6.84
N LEU A 320 -2.57 25.79 6.48
CA LEU A 320 -1.74 26.98 6.36
C LEU A 320 -2.35 27.98 5.36
N GLY A 321 -2.68 27.53 4.14
CA GLY A 321 -3.26 28.36 3.09
C GLY A 321 -4.58 29.01 3.51
N LYS A 322 -5.51 28.21 4.05
CA LYS A 322 -6.84 28.65 4.50
C LYS A 322 -6.77 29.68 5.62
N ILE A 323 -5.99 29.43 6.66
CA ILE A 323 -5.91 30.35 7.80
C ILE A 323 -5.17 31.64 7.39
N THR A 324 -4.10 31.53 6.59
CA THR A 324 -3.33 32.68 6.11
C THR A 324 -4.17 33.62 5.26
N THR A 325 -4.78 33.10 4.20
CA THR A 325 -5.64 33.91 3.31
C THR A 325 -6.85 34.45 4.06
N GLY A 326 -7.43 33.62 4.94
CA GLY A 326 -8.51 33.99 5.85
C GLY A 326 -8.21 35.24 6.67
N LYS A 327 -7.09 35.21 7.39
CA LYS A 327 -6.67 36.26 8.32
C LYS A 327 -6.25 37.54 7.60
N ILE A 328 -5.58 37.43 6.44
CA ILE A 328 -5.18 38.58 5.63
C ILE A 328 -6.42 39.32 5.09
N VAL A 329 -7.38 38.58 4.53
CA VAL A 329 -8.64 39.16 4.04
C VAL A 329 -9.41 39.87 5.16
N ASP A 330 -9.53 39.25 6.33
CA ASP A 330 -10.24 39.84 7.46
C ASP A 330 -9.52 41.08 8.02
N THR A 331 -8.18 41.07 8.03
CA THR A 331 -7.39 42.15 8.64
C THR A 331 -7.26 43.37 7.73
N TYR A 332 -7.16 43.18 6.42
CA TYR A 332 -7.03 44.27 5.43
C TYR A 332 -8.33 44.58 4.67
N HIS A 333 -9.42 43.89 4.98
CA HIS A 333 -10.72 44.03 4.32
C HIS A 333 -10.58 43.96 2.79
N LEU A 334 -10.02 42.85 2.32
CA LEU A 334 -9.77 42.59 0.90
C LEU A 334 -10.97 41.94 0.23
N ASP A 335 -11.18 42.25 -1.04
CA ASP A 335 -12.18 41.59 -1.88
C ASP A 335 -11.87 40.08 -1.98
N TRP A 336 -10.58 39.74 -2.16
CA TRP A 336 -10.13 38.35 -2.20
C TRP A 336 -8.63 38.20 -1.90
N ALA A 337 -8.22 37.00 -1.53
CA ALA A 337 -6.82 36.56 -1.48
C ALA A 337 -6.69 35.09 -1.88
N ALA A 338 -5.54 34.70 -2.43
CA ALA A 338 -5.20 33.34 -2.82
C ALA A 338 -3.75 33.01 -2.47
N MET A 339 -3.46 31.74 -2.19
CA MET A 339 -2.11 31.24 -1.89
C MET A 339 -1.79 30.03 -2.76
N LEU A 340 -0.69 30.14 -3.50
CA LEU A 340 -0.18 29.12 -4.43
C LEU A 340 1.13 28.54 -3.92
N VAL A 341 1.33 27.24 -4.12
CA VAL A 341 2.55 26.51 -3.73
C VAL A 341 3.01 25.63 -4.88
N ILE A 342 4.32 25.48 -5.04
CA ILE A 342 4.88 24.61 -6.08
C ILE A 342 4.69 23.13 -5.74
N ASP A 343 4.17 22.35 -6.68
CA ASP A 343 4.24 20.91 -6.68
C ASP A 343 5.56 20.47 -7.34
N TYR A 344 6.44 19.82 -6.58
CA TYR A 344 7.75 19.41 -7.08
C TYR A 344 7.73 18.22 -8.04
N SER A 345 6.63 17.48 -8.10
CA SER A 345 6.48 16.35 -9.02
C SER A 345 6.17 16.82 -10.44
N THR A 346 5.26 17.79 -10.57
CA THR A 346 4.80 18.36 -11.84
C THR A 346 5.52 19.65 -12.23
N ARG A 347 6.19 20.31 -11.28
CA ARG A 347 6.74 21.69 -11.37
C ARG A 347 5.68 22.77 -11.62
N ASN A 348 4.41 22.44 -11.41
CA ASN A 348 3.30 23.38 -11.52
C ASN A 348 2.95 23.98 -10.15
N TYR A 349 2.16 25.04 -10.13
CA TYR A 349 1.73 25.69 -8.88
C TYR A 349 0.30 25.29 -8.52
N SER A 350 0.09 24.75 -7.33
CA SER A 350 -1.23 24.37 -6.82
C SER A 350 -1.82 25.43 -5.89
N LEU A 351 -3.13 25.63 -5.97
CA LEU A 351 -3.87 26.49 -5.04
C LEU A 351 -4.13 25.74 -3.73
N ILE A 352 -3.56 26.25 -2.63
CA ILE A 352 -3.68 25.64 -1.28
C ILE A 352 -4.59 26.41 -0.34
N GLY A 353 -5.03 27.61 -0.72
CA GLY A 353 -6.01 28.38 0.07
C GLY A 353 -6.48 29.64 -0.65
N TRP A 354 -7.75 29.99 -0.45
CA TRP A 354 -8.35 31.20 -1.00
C TRP A 354 -9.50 31.70 -0.12
N LYS A 355 -9.85 32.99 -0.27
CA LYS A 355 -11.05 33.58 0.32
C LYS A 355 -11.51 34.76 -0.53
N GLY A 356 -12.83 34.89 -0.74
CA GLY A 356 -13.43 36.02 -1.46
C GLY A 356 -13.40 35.92 -3.00
N LEU A 357 -12.77 34.90 -3.59
CA LEU A 357 -12.94 34.60 -5.02
C LEU A 357 -14.39 34.15 -5.30
N ASN A 358 -14.92 34.52 -6.46
CA ASN A 358 -16.33 34.34 -6.86
C ASN A 358 -16.85 32.89 -6.66
N ARG A 359 -18.15 32.74 -6.35
CA ARG A 359 -18.83 31.46 -5.99
C ARG A 359 -18.67 30.27 -6.95
N THR A 360 -18.23 30.47 -8.19
CA THR A 360 -17.94 29.39 -9.15
C THR A 360 -16.66 28.62 -8.82
N LEU A 361 -15.81 29.12 -7.92
CA LEU A 361 -14.52 28.51 -7.54
C LEU A 361 -14.55 27.72 -6.22
N ASP A 362 -15.61 27.82 -5.44
CA ASP A 362 -15.77 27.11 -4.15
C ASP A 362 -15.95 25.58 -4.32
N ALA A 363 -15.99 25.07 -5.56
CA ALA A 363 -16.22 23.66 -5.89
C ALA A 363 -14.98 22.90 -6.39
N MET A 364 -13.77 23.48 -6.33
CA MET A 364 -12.58 22.86 -6.94
C MET A 364 -11.37 22.79 -6.00
N ASP A 365 -11.16 21.62 -5.39
CA ASP A 365 -9.85 21.21 -4.87
C ASP A 365 -8.91 20.89 -6.05
N GLY A 366 -7.66 21.36 -5.99
CA GLY A 366 -6.60 20.93 -6.91
C GLY A 366 -6.41 21.78 -8.18
N VAL A 367 -6.66 23.09 -8.15
CA VAL A 367 -6.32 23.98 -9.27
C VAL A 367 -4.80 24.02 -9.47
N VAL A 368 -4.34 23.64 -10.67
CA VAL A 368 -2.92 23.59 -11.07
C VAL A 368 -2.64 24.64 -12.13
N LEU A 369 -1.77 25.60 -11.81
CA LEU A 369 -1.23 26.61 -12.71
C LEU A 369 0.03 26.10 -13.40
N ASP A 370 0.04 26.19 -14.72
CA ASP A 370 1.22 25.90 -15.53
C ASP A 370 2.35 26.89 -15.20
N LYS A 371 3.57 26.38 -15.27
CA LYS A 371 4.81 27.12 -15.00
C LYS A 371 5.03 28.28 -15.96
N ASP A 372 4.47 28.20 -17.17
CA ASP A 372 4.58 29.21 -18.23
C ASP A 372 3.48 30.29 -18.16
N SER A 373 2.71 30.35 -17.06
CA SER A 373 1.69 31.39 -16.89
C SER A 373 2.32 32.77 -16.65
N SER A 374 1.69 33.82 -17.20
CA SER A 374 2.17 35.21 -17.11
C SER A 374 2.32 35.72 -15.67
N LEU A 375 1.63 35.10 -14.71
CA LEU A 375 1.78 35.36 -13.27
C LEU A 375 3.14 34.88 -12.73
N ILE A 376 3.58 33.70 -13.16
CA ILE A 376 4.82 33.09 -12.71
C ILE A 376 6.03 33.79 -13.34
N ASP A 377 5.95 34.19 -14.61
CA ASP A 377 6.97 35.02 -15.26
C ASP A 377 7.18 36.36 -14.52
N LEU A 378 6.09 36.96 -14.02
CA LEU A 378 6.13 38.21 -13.25
C LEU A 378 6.85 38.03 -11.89
N LEU A 379 6.76 36.84 -11.27
CA LEU A 379 7.46 36.49 -10.03
C LEU A 379 8.97 36.27 -10.21
N PHE A 380 9.38 35.65 -11.33
CA PHE A 380 10.79 35.35 -11.61
C PHE A 380 11.56 36.55 -12.21
N THR A 381 10.89 37.47 -12.89
CA THR A 381 11.53 38.65 -13.50
C THR A 381 12.02 39.66 -12.45
N GLU A 382 11.38 39.74 -11.28
CA GLU A 382 11.74 40.66 -10.19
C GLU A 382 12.57 40.01 -9.06
N ASN A 383 13.24 38.88 -9.30
CA ASN A 383 14.11 38.20 -8.33
C ASN A 383 13.45 37.92 -6.95
N GLY A 384 12.15 37.63 -6.90
CA GLY A 384 11.44 37.35 -5.64
C GLY A 384 11.23 38.57 -4.74
N GLN A 385 11.30 39.79 -5.30
CA GLN A 385 10.87 41.01 -4.62
C GLN A 385 9.34 41.15 -4.65
N LEU A 386 8.81 41.96 -3.72
CA LEU A 386 7.39 42.26 -3.62
C LEU A 386 6.94 43.05 -4.86
N VAL A 387 6.00 42.49 -5.62
CA VAL A 387 5.57 43.10 -6.89
C VAL A 387 4.24 43.82 -6.68
N GLU A 388 4.29 45.15 -6.72
CA GLU A 388 3.11 45.98 -6.90
C GLU A 388 2.77 46.03 -8.39
N THR A 389 1.58 45.57 -8.75
CA THR A 389 1.14 45.58 -10.14
C THR A 389 0.77 47.01 -10.55
N VAL A 390 1.67 47.65 -11.29
CA VAL A 390 1.39 48.93 -11.93
C VAL A 390 0.35 48.67 -13.04
N ASP A 391 -0.83 49.29 -12.93
CA ASP A 391 -1.92 49.31 -13.93
C ASP A 391 -2.85 48.07 -14.07
N ASN A 392 -3.37 47.51 -12.95
CA ASN A 392 -4.43 46.48 -13.00
C ASN A 392 -4.11 45.36 -14.02
N SER A 393 -2.90 44.82 -13.96
CA SER A 393 -2.44 43.76 -14.86
C SER A 393 -3.44 42.61 -14.80
N ARG A 394 -4.18 42.39 -15.88
CA ARG A 394 -5.17 41.31 -15.97
C ARG A 394 -4.41 40.00 -16.13
N VAL A 395 -4.49 39.16 -15.12
CA VAL A 395 -3.88 37.83 -15.13
C VAL A 395 -4.97 36.82 -15.38
N PHE A 396 -4.84 36.04 -16.45
CA PHE A 396 -5.74 34.95 -16.74
C PHE A 396 -5.19 33.67 -16.12
N ILE A 397 -6.00 33.01 -15.30
CA ILE A 397 -5.70 31.68 -14.76
C ILE A 397 -6.65 30.69 -15.42
N ASN A 398 -6.08 29.65 -16.04
CA ASN A 398 -6.88 28.55 -16.56
C ASN A 398 -7.19 27.57 -15.41
N ILE A 399 -8.48 27.41 -15.12
CA ILE A 399 -8.99 26.56 -14.06
C ILE A 399 -9.87 25.50 -14.71
N SER A 400 -9.36 24.29 -14.83
CA SER A 400 -10.11 23.13 -15.39
C SER A 400 -10.73 23.40 -16.78
N GLY A 401 -10.11 24.24 -17.61
CA GLY A 401 -10.58 24.60 -18.94
C GLY A 401 -11.35 25.92 -19.05
N GLU A 402 -11.64 26.60 -17.94
CA GLU A 402 -12.22 27.95 -17.91
C GLU A 402 -11.14 29.00 -17.58
N GLU A 403 -11.03 30.06 -18.39
CA GLU A 403 -10.17 31.20 -18.08
C GLU A 403 -10.85 32.15 -17.09
N VAL A 404 -10.26 32.31 -15.91
CA VAL A 404 -10.67 33.26 -14.90
C VAL A 404 -9.73 34.46 -14.92
N GLU A 405 -10.30 35.64 -15.16
CA GLU A 405 -9.59 36.91 -15.11
C GLU A 405 -9.43 37.39 -13.66
N LEU A 406 -8.19 37.42 -13.17
CA LEU A 406 -7.81 38.01 -11.90
C LEU A 406 -7.17 39.38 -12.12
N SER A 407 -7.47 40.31 -11.21
CA SER A 407 -6.82 41.62 -11.12
C SER A 407 -6.03 41.71 -9.82
N PRO A 408 -4.85 41.05 -9.73
CA PRO A 408 -4.02 41.11 -8.53
C PRO A 408 -3.54 42.55 -8.31
N THR A 409 -3.62 43.01 -7.06
CA THR A 409 -3.09 44.32 -6.63
C THR A 409 -1.71 44.18 -5.99
N LEU A 410 -1.45 43.06 -5.32
CA LEU A 410 -0.15 42.78 -4.72
C LEU A 410 0.17 41.29 -4.80
N VAL A 411 1.42 40.96 -5.14
CA VAL A 411 1.92 39.58 -5.13
C VAL A 411 3.11 39.47 -4.18
N LEU A 412 3.00 38.53 -3.24
CA LEU A 412 3.97 38.25 -2.18
C LEU A 412 4.67 36.92 -2.48
N PRO A 413 5.90 36.92 -3.04
CA PRO A 413 6.66 35.69 -3.27
C PRO A 413 7.09 35.04 -1.96
N LEU A 414 6.73 33.77 -1.77
CA LEU A 414 7.17 32.96 -0.64
C LEU A 414 8.47 32.25 -1.02
N SER A 415 9.58 32.84 -0.62
CA SER A 415 10.92 32.35 -0.94
C SER A 415 11.68 31.93 0.31
N PHE A 416 12.39 30.81 0.20
CA PHE A 416 13.31 30.34 1.24
C PHE A 416 14.71 30.25 0.65
N LYS A 417 15.65 30.99 1.26
CA LYS A 417 16.98 31.30 0.68
C LYS A 417 16.82 32.00 -0.68
N ASP A 418 17.03 31.28 -1.78
CA ASP A 418 16.95 31.82 -3.16
C ASP A 418 15.91 31.09 -4.02
N ARG A 419 15.03 30.29 -3.39
CA ARG A 419 14.02 29.48 -4.08
C ARG A 419 12.62 29.97 -3.76
N VAL A 420 11.85 30.29 -4.80
CA VAL A 420 10.42 30.62 -4.67
C VAL A 420 9.61 29.32 -4.59
N ASN A 421 9.06 29.03 -3.42
CA ASN A 421 8.25 27.85 -3.15
C ASN A 421 6.75 28.10 -3.35
N GLY A 422 6.34 29.36 -3.49
CA GLY A 422 4.94 29.74 -3.66
C GLY A 422 4.76 31.26 -3.71
N CYS A 423 3.51 31.71 -3.72
CA CYS A 423 3.18 33.12 -3.60
C CYS A 423 1.81 33.33 -2.97
N ILE A 424 1.63 34.47 -2.29
CA ILE A 424 0.32 34.95 -1.84
C ILE A 424 -0.10 36.10 -2.77
N ILE A 425 -1.30 35.99 -3.31
CA ILE A 425 -1.88 36.96 -4.25
C ILE A 425 -3.01 37.69 -3.53
N LEU A 426 -2.95 39.01 -3.52
CA LEU A 426 -3.94 39.85 -2.85
C LEU A 426 -4.73 40.68 -3.87
N GLY A 427 -6.05 40.65 -3.71
CA GLY A 427 -6.98 41.51 -4.42
C GLY A 427 -7.01 42.93 -3.87
N LYS A 428 -7.99 43.70 -4.35
CA LYS A 428 -8.21 45.09 -3.95
C LYS A 428 -8.84 45.16 -2.55
N SER A 429 -8.59 46.25 -1.82
CA SER A 429 -9.24 46.52 -0.54
C SER A 429 -10.55 47.29 -0.73
N GLU A 430 -11.61 46.92 0.00
CA GLU A 430 -12.92 47.60 -0.06
C GLU A 430 -12.84 49.07 0.36
N GLU A 431 -11.89 49.41 1.24
CA GLU A 431 -11.71 50.76 1.79
C GLU A 431 -10.63 51.58 1.05
N ARG A 432 -9.73 50.92 0.30
CA ARG A 432 -8.50 51.54 -0.22
C ARG A 432 -8.16 51.09 -1.65
N ASN A 433 -7.73 52.04 -2.47
CA ASN A 433 -7.24 51.76 -3.83
C ASN A 433 -5.75 51.36 -3.90
N TYR A 434 -5.00 51.39 -2.79
CA TYR A 434 -3.56 51.06 -2.75
C TYR A 434 -3.12 50.61 -1.35
N TYR A 435 -2.07 49.77 -1.29
CA TYR A 435 -1.35 49.43 -0.07
C TYR A 435 -0.35 50.55 0.27
N ASN A 436 -0.18 50.87 1.55
CA ASN A 436 0.79 51.89 1.96
C ASN A 436 2.08 51.24 2.50
N GLN A 437 3.16 52.02 2.65
CA GLN A 437 4.46 51.51 3.11
C GLN A 437 4.39 50.67 4.40
N PHE A 438 3.54 51.04 5.35
CA PHE A 438 3.37 50.30 6.60
C PHE A 438 2.61 48.97 6.38
N ASP A 439 1.64 48.95 5.47
CA ASP A 439 0.95 47.72 5.07
C ASP A 439 1.94 46.76 4.38
N ILE A 440 2.79 47.29 3.49
CA ILE A 440 3.87 46.56 2.81
C ILE A 440 4.86 45.98 3.83
N GLU A 441 5.38 46.81 4.74
CA GLU A 441 6.32 46.36 5.79
C GLU A 441 5.72 45.25 6.67
N THR A 442 4.43 45.35 7.00
CA THR A 442 3.73 44.31 7.78
C THR A 442 3.54 43.03 6.98
N LEU A 443 3.17 43.14 5.70
CA LEU A 443 3.03 42.01 4.79
C LEU A 443 4.39 41.37 4.45
N GLU A 444 5.50 42.11 4.44
CA GLU A 444 6.85 41.58 4.29
C GLU A 444 7.27 40.73 5.49
N ILE A 445 6.95 41.17 6.71
CA ILE A 445 7.18 40.37 7.92
C ILE A 445 6.38 39.07 7.84
N LEU A 446 5.11 39.17 7.45
CA LEU A 446 4.24 38.00 7.26
C LEU A 446 4.79 37.07 6.17
N LYS A 447 5.22 37.62 5.02
CA LYS A 447 5.85 36.88 3.91
C LYS A 447 7.04 36.06 4.41
N GLY A 448 7.91 36.65 5.21
CA GLY A 448 9.08 35.96 5.79
C GLY A 448 8.69 34.75 6.63
N HIS A 449 7.75 34.92 7.56
CA HIS A 449 7.28 33.82 8.41
C HIS A 449 6.49 32.76 7.62
N CYS A 450 5.62 33.16 6.71
CA CYS A 450 4.90 32.24 5.81
C CYS A 450 5.87 31.43 4.93
N SER A 451 6.98 32.02 4.47
CA SER A 451 7.97 31.31 3.66
C SER A 451 8.68 30.20 4.45
N ILE A 452 9.00 30.46 5.72
CA ILE A 452 9.60 29.48 6.63
C ILE A 452 8.60 28.36 6.95
N THR A 453 7.37 28.72 7.36
CA THR A 453 6.33 27.73 7.67
C THR A 453 5.98 26.88 6.45
N LEU A 454 5.93 27.47 5.26
CA LEU A 454 5.69 26.76 4.02
C LEU A 454 6.79 25.73 3.73
N GLU A 455 8.07 26.10 3.87
CA GLU A 455 9.19 25.16 3.69
C GLU A 455 9.13 24.01 4.72
N ASN A 456 8.75 24.31 5.97
CA ASN A 456 8.57 23.30 7.01
C ASN A 456 7.44 22.32 6.68
N ALA A 457 6.28 22.83 6.24
CA ALA A 457 5.14 22.02 5.82
C ALA A 457 5.47 21.13 4.61
N ILE A 458 6.09 21.70 3.57
CA ILE A 458 6.60 20.97 2.40
C ILE A 458 7.60 19.87 2.81
N SER A 459 8.54 20.20 3.70
CA SER A 459 9.57 19.26 4.16
C SER A 459 8.95 18.10 4.94
N PHE A 460 7.97 18.39 5.79
CA PHE A 460 7.25 17.36 6.54
C PHE A 460 6.46 16.42 5.63
N GLU A 461 5.76 16.96 4.62
CA GLU A 461 5.04 16.14 3.63
C GLU A 461 5.99 15.25 2.83
N ARG A 462 7.15 15.79 2.40
CA ARG A 462 8.20 14.99 1.74
C ARG A 462 8.72 13.87 2.65
N LEU A 463 8.95 14.16 3.92
CA LEU A 463 9.47 13.20 4.89
C LEU A 463 8.45 12.08 5.16
N LYS A 464 7.16 12.43 5.30
CA LYS A 464 6.05 11.46 5.42
C LYS A 464 5.97 10.53 4.20
N ASN A 465 6.08 11.07 2.99
CA ASN A 465 6.08 10.27 1.75
C ASN A 465 7.31 9.37 1.65
N GLN A 466 8.49 9.84 2.04
CA GLN A 466 9.70 9.00 2.12
C GLN A 466 9.57 7.87 3.14
N GLN A 467 8.99 8.14 4.31
CA GLN A 467 8.75 7.13 5.34
C GLN A 467 7.78 6.05 4.85
N HIS A 468 6.69 6.44 4.19
CA HIS A 468 5.75 5.49 3.60
C HIS A 468 6.45 4.59 2.56
N ARG A 469 7.24 5.19 1.66
CA ARG A 469 7.98 4.46 0.64
C ARG A 469 9.03 3.52 1.22
N LEU A 470 9.74 3.92 2.29
CA LEU A 470 10.68 3.04 2.99
C LEU A 470 9.97 1.87 3.66
N GLN A 471 8.77 2.10 4.21
CA GLN A 471 7.98 1.06 4.84
C GLN A 471 7.42 0.07 3.80
N GLU A 472 6.98 0.55 2.64
CA GLU A 472 6.62 -0.28 1.49
C GLU A 472 7.80 -1.11 1.02
N LEU A 473 8.97 -0.49 0.81
CA LEU A 473 10.18 -1.20 0.37
C LEU A 473 10.63 -2.25 1.40
N ASN A 474 10.60 -1.94 2.69
CA ASN A 474 10.90 -2.91 3.75
C ASN A 474 9.88 -4.05 3.78
N THR A 475 8.60 -3.75 3.55
CA THR A 475 7.56 -4.78 3.47
C THR A 475 7.77 -5.66 2.25
N GLU A 476 8.09 -5.06 1.09
CA GLU A 476 8.40 -5.77 -0.14
C GLU A 476 9.66 -6.64 0.00
N LEU A 477 10.73 -6.11 0.60
CA LEU A 477 11.94 -6.88 0.91
C LEU A 477 11.65 -8.03 1.87
N THR A 478 10.85 -7.79 2.91
CA THR A 478 10.45 -8.85 3.87
C THR A 478 9.61 -9.92 3.17
N VAL A 479 8.64 -9.51 2.34
CA VAL A 479 7.83 -10.43 1.55
C VAL A 479 8.69 -11.20 0.54
N SER A 480 9.65 -10.54 -0.11
CA SER A 480 10.57 -11.16 -1.06
C SER A 480 11.50 -12.17 -0.37
N ARG A 481 12.07 -11.80 0.79
CA ARG A 481 12.90 -12.70 1.61
C ARG A 481 12.10 -13.90 2.09
N ASN A 482 10.91 -13.68 2.66
CA ASN A 482 10.03 -14.76 3.12
C ASN A 482 9.58 -15.66 1.96
N LYS A 483 9.39 -15.11 0.76
CA LYS A 483 9.12 -15.90 -0.46
C LYS A 483 10.32 -16.77 -0.83
N LEU A 484 11.54 -16.23 -0.82
CA LEU A 484 12.76 -17.00 -1.13
C LEU A 484 12.99 -18.11 -0.10
N GLU A 485 12.83 -17.82 1.19
CA GLU A 485 12.88 -18.83 2.27
C GLU A 485 11.79 -19.89 2.08
N ALA A 486 10.54 -19.48 1.81
CA ALA A 486 9.44 -20.41 1.56
C ALA A 486 9.63 -21.24 0.28
N PHE A 487 10.27 -20.69 -0.76
CA PHE A 487 10.64 -21.46 -1.96
C PHE A 487 11.75 -22.46 -1.64
N PHE A 488 12.78 -22.06 -0.92
CA PHE A 488 13.87 -22.93 -0.50
C PHE A 488 13.37 -24.09 0.38
N ASP A 489 12.51 -23.80 1.37
CA ASP A 489 11.89 -24.80 2.25
C ASP A 489 10.76 -25.60 1.60
N GLY A 490 10.09 -25.04 0.59
CA GLY A 490 9.05 -25.71 -0.18
C GLY A 490 9.61 -26.76 -1.15
N ILE A 491 10.91 -26.71 -1.46
CA ILE A 491 11.57 -27.76 -2.24
C ILE A 491 11.66 -29.02 -1.39
N THR A 492 11.03 -30.10 -1.86
CA THR A 492 10.93 -31.38 -1.15
C THR A 492 12.21 -32.20 -1.15
N THR A 493 13.20 -31.78 -1.94
CA THR A 493 14.51 -32.44 -2.05
C THR A 493 15.49 -31.83 -1.04
N PRO A 494 16.30 -32.63 -0.33
CA PRO A 494 17.31 -32.10 0.58
C PRO A 494 18.31 -31.20 -0.14
N ILE A 495 18.48 -29.98 0.37
CA ILE A 495 19.46 -29.00 -0.10
C ILE A 495 20.25 -28.48 1.09
N SER A 496 21.56 -28.38 0.92
CA SER A 496 22.43 -27.69 1.85
C SER A 496 23.36 -26.71 1.12
N ILE A 497 23.69 -25.60 1.77
CA ILE A 497 24.70 -24.65 1.32
C ILE A 497 25.86 -24.73 2.30
N GLN A 498 27.07 -24.81 1.78
CA GLN A 498 28.27 -25.09 2.56
C GLN A 498 29.42 -24.13 2.21
N ASP A 499 30.29 -23.91 3.19
CA ASP A 499 31.52 -23.15 3.03
C ASP A 499 32.69 -24.00 2.51
N ILE A 500 33.83 -23.34 2.27
CA ILE A 500 35.08 -24.00 1.81
C ILE A 500 35.62 -25.09 2.73
N ASN A 501 35.16 -25.14 3.97
CA ASN A 501 35.58 -26.11 4.98
C ASN A 501 34.52 -27.19 5.20
N TYR A 502 33.53 -27.35 4.32
CA TYR A 502 32.42 -28.30 4.45
C TYR A 502 31.49 -28.00 5.63
N ASN A 503 31.53 -26.80 6.21
CA ASN A 503 30.57 -26.42 7.24
C ASN A 503 29.23 -26.10 6.58
N ILE A 504 28.16 -26.65 7.11
CA ILE A 504 26.81 -26.36 6.66
C ILE A 504 26.43 -24.96 7.12
N VAL A 505 26.20 -24.05 6.16
CA VAL A 505 25.78 -22.65 6.40
C VAL A 505 24.26 -22.56 6.44
N MET A 506 23.58 -23.31 5.58
CA MET A 506 22.12 -23.31 5.47
C MET A 506 21.62 -24.67 4.97
N VAL A 507 20.43 -25.07 5.40
CA VAL A 507 19.72 -26.27 4.93
C VAL A 507 18.25 -25.94 4.75
N ASN A 508 17.60 -26.57 3.78
CA ASN A 508 16.16 -26.43 3.64
C ASN A 508 15.41 -27.38 4.57
N TYR A 509 14.11 -27.14 4.74
CA TYR A 509 13.24 -27.99 5.56
C TYR A 509 13.31 -29.48 5.17
N ALA A 510 13.38 -29.79 3.87
CA ALA A 510 13.51 -31.17 3.40
C ALA A 510 14.75 -31.88 3.95
N ALA A 511 15.92 -31.22 3.99
CA ALA A 511 17.13 -31.83 4.53
C ALA A 511 17.00 -32.14 6.03
N THR A 512 16.37 -31.26 6.82
CA THR A 512 16.15 -31.53 8.26
C THR A 512 15.25 -32.75 8.49
N LYS A 513 14.19 -32.89 7.69
CA LYS A 513 13.24 -33.99 7.76
C LYS A 513 13.87 -35.29 7.27
N TYR A 514 14.58 -35.24 6.16
CA TYR A 514 15.15 -36.40 5.48
C TYR A 514 16.30 -37.01 6.29
N PHE A 515 17.19 -36.19 6.86
CA PHE A 515 18.30 -36.67 7.71
C PHE A 515 17.94 -36.78 9.20
N HIS A 516 16.66 -36.63 9.55
CA HIS A 516 16.15 -36.73 10.93
C HIS A 516 16.95 -35.91 11.96
N THR A 517 17.46 -34.75 11.55
CA THR A 517 18.34 -33.90 12.37
C THR A 517 17.79 -32.48 12.37
N ALA A 518 17.58 -31.91 13.56
CA ALA A 518 17.08 -30.55 13.70
C ALA A 518 18.04 -29.52 13.10
N TYR A 519 17.49 -28.43 12.55
CA TYR A 519 18.24 -27.34 11.89
C TYR A 519 19.44 -26.88 12.72
N ASP A 520 19.25 -26.57 14.00
CA ASP A 520 20.29 -26.07 14.90
C ASP A 520 21.45 -27.06 15.13
N ARG A 521 21.21 -28.35 14.89
CA ARG A 521 22.24 -29.40 14.98
C ARG A 521 22.98 -29.62 13.67
N LEU A 522 22.45 -29.13 12.55
CA LEU A 522 23.07 -29.20 11.22
C LEU A 522 23.99 -28.01 10.97
N ILE A 523 23.55 -26.79 11.30
CA ILE A 523 24.30 -25.58 11.01
C ILE A 523 25.65 -25.56 11.75
N GLY A 524 26.71 -25.24 11.02
CA GLY A 524 28.09 -25.20 11.51
C GLY A 524 28.76 -26.57 11.67
N LYS A 525 28.06 -27.68 11.42
CA LYS A 525 28.66 -29.02 11.41
C LYS A 525 29.21 -29.37 10.02
N LYS A 526 30.07 -30.40 9.98
CA LYS A 526 30.67 -30.91 8.74
C LYS A 526 29.69 -31.79 7.99
N CYS A 527 29.49 -31.54 6.69
CA CYS A 527 28.52 -32.30 5.88
C CYS A 527 28.76 -33.82 5.91
N TYR A 528 30.00 -34.25 5.76
CA TYR A 528 30.39 -35.66 5.74
C TYR A 528 30.11 -36.37 7.09
N SER A 529 30.14 -35.62 8.19
CA SER A 529 29.86 -36.16 9.53
C SER A 529 28.37 -36.34 9.81
N VAL A 530 27.52 -35.46 9.28
CA VAL A 530 26.08 -35.50 9.59
C VAL A 530 25.28 -36.24 8.53
N PHE A 531 25.65 -36.14 7.25
CA PHE A 531 24.92 -36.78 6.16
C PHE A 531 25.37 -38.23 5.92
N PHE A 532 26.68 -38.49 6.04
CA PHE A 532 27.29 -39.78 5.68
C PHE A 532 27.95 -40.52 6.84
N ASP A 533 27.81 -40.01 8.07
CA ASP A 533 28.36 -40.64 9.29
C ASP A 533 29.89 -40.89 9.22
N ASN A 534 30.61 -40.05 8.46
CA ASN A 534 32.06 -40.17 8.27
C ASN A 534 32.85 -39.23 9.19
N ASP A 535 34.02 -39.66 9.67
CA ASP A 535 34.94 -38.79 10.42
C ASP A 535 35.83 -37.90 9.53
N LYS A 536 35.89 -38.22 8.23
CA LYS A 536 36.69 -37.52 7.21
C LYS A 536 35.83 -37.26 5.96
N PRO A 537 36.21 -36.30 5.09
CA PRO A 537 35.54 -36.10 3.80
C PRO A 537 35.42 -37.41 3.01
N CYS A 538 34.31 -37.58 2.29
CA CYS A 538 34.02 -38.78 1.51
C CYS A 538 35.12 -39.05 0.48
N GLU A 539 35.48 -40.32 0.24
CA GLU A 539 36.57 -40.69 -0.67
C GLU A 539 36.38 -40.19 -2.12
N LYS A 540 35.13 -39.99 -2.55
CA LYS A 540 34.77 -39.46 -3.88
C LYS A 540 34.02 -38.12 -3.80
N CYS A 541 34.36 -37.25 -2.85
CA CYS A 541 33.69 -35.97 -2.68
C CYS A 541 34.16 -34.92 -3.71
N SER A 542 33.26 -34.44 -4.58
CA SER A 542 33.55 -33.40 -5.58
C SER A 542 33.31 -31.96 -5.09
N ALA A 543 33.08 -31.75 -3.79
CA ALA A 543 32.79 -30.42 -3.25
C ALA A 543 33.97 -29.44 -3.40
N GLN A 544 35.21 -29.89 -3.14
CA GLN A 544 36.42 -29.07 -3.32
C GLN A 544 36.70 -28.78 -4.79
N ASP A 545 36.46 -29.77 -5.67
CA ASP A 545 36.61 -29.61 -7.11
C ASP A 545 35.63 -28.55 -7.63
N CYS A 546 34.36 -28.61 -7.20
CA CYS A 546 33.33 -27.60 -7.49
C CYS A 546 33.76 -26.19 -7.09
N LEU A 547 34.28 -26.03 -5.87
CA LEU A 547 34.77 -24.74 -5.36
C LEU A 547 36.01 -24.23 -6.12
N HIS A 548 36.92 -25.12 -6.47
CA HIS A 548 38.18 -24.75 -7.12
C HIS A 548 37.96 -24.40 -8.60
N THR A 549 37.20 -25.21 -9.34
CA THR A 549 36.99 -25.01 -10.78
C THR A 549 35.81 -24.09 -11.10
N GLN A 550 34.92 -23.82 -10.13
CA GLN A 550 33.68 -23.07 -10.33
C GLN A 550 32.77 -23.71 -11.40
N LEU A 551 32.74 -25.04 -11.44
CA LEU A 551 31.87 -25.82 -12.34
C LEU A 551 30.99 -26.77 -11.51
N PRO A 552 29.80 -27.14 -12.02
CA PRO A 552 28.97 -28.12 -11.35
C PRO A 552 29.54 -29.53 -11.47
N PHE A 553 29.39 -30.33 -10.42
CA PHE A 553 29.79 -31.74 -10.39
C PHE A 553 28.65 -32.60 -9.87
N THR A 554 28.65 -33.86 -10.26
CA THR A 554 27.69 -34.86 -9.79
C THR A 554 28.43 -36.11 -9.35
N ILE A 555 28.04 -36.70 -8.23
CA ILE A 555 28.55 -37.99 -7.76
C ILE A 555 27.41 -38.88 -7.28
N GLU A 556 27.52 -40.18 -7.55
CA GLU A 556 26.70 -41.18 -6.87
C GLU A 556 27.40 -41.62 -5.59
N GLN A 557 26.69 -41.58 -4.47
CA GLN A 557 27.20 -42.00 -3.18
C GLN A 557 26.17 -42.78 -2.37
N GLU A 558 26.60 -43.89 -1.81
CA GLU A 558 25.79 -44.73 -0.94
C GLU A 558 26.02 -44.37 0.53
N LYS A 559 24.93 -44.23 1.28
CA LYS A 559 24.98 -44.08 2.73
C LYS A 559 25.03 -45.45 3.39
N GLN A 560 26.20 -45.81 3.93
CA GLN A 560 26.45 -47.15 4.48
C GLN A 560 25.50 -47.56 5.61
N SER A 561 25.03 -46.61 6.42
CA SER A 561 24.14 -46.89 7.55
C SER A 561 22.71 -47.26 7.15
N SER A 562 22.25 -46.83 5.97
CA SER A 562 20.86 -47.06 5.51
C SER A 562 20.75 -47.81 4.18
N GLY A 563 21.85 -48.01 3.46
CA GLY A 563 21.85 -48.60 2.11
C GLY A 563 21.17 -47.72 1.05
N MET A 564 20.93 -46.45 1.36
CA MET A 564 20.34 -45.48 0.43
C MET A 564 21.39 -44.99 -0.56
N ILE A 565 20.99 -44.80 -1.82
CA ILE A 565 21.86 -44.32 -2.89
C ILE A 565 21.42 -42.91 -3.29
N PHE A 566 22.34 -41.96 -3.14
CA PHE A 566 22.14 -40.57 -3.51
C PHE A 566 22.89 -40.23 -4.79
N ASP A 567 22.22 -39.53 -5.70
CA ASP A 567 22.87 -38.72 -6.73
C ASP A 567 23.02 -37.30 -6.18
N ILE A 568 24.26 -36.89 -5.95
CA ILE A 568 24.59 -35.65 -5.25
C ILE A 568 25.15 -34.66 -6.26
N HIS A 569 24.48 -33.52 -6.38
CA HIS A 569 24.89 -32.45 -7.26
C HIS A 569 25.49 -31.30 -6.48
N PHE A 570 26.66 -30.83 -6.90
CA PHE A 570 27.36 -29.68 -6.35
C PHE A 570 27.28 -28.52 -7.35
N TYR A 571 26.85 -27.35 -6.89
CA TYR A 571 26.80 -26.13 -7.69
C TYR A 571 27.55 -25.01 -6.98
N PRO A 572 28.46 -24.29 -7.63
CA PRO A 572 29.15 -23.16 -7.01
C PRO A 572 28.18 -21.98 -6.85
N ILE A 573 28.19 -21.34 -5.68
CA ILE A 573 27.46 -20.10 -5.42
C ILE A 573 28.48 -18.98 -5.19
N SER A 574 28.38 -17.93 -5.98
CA SER A 574 29.09 -16.67 -5.75
C SER A 574 28.15 -15.65 -5.12
N VAL A 575 28.39 -15.27 -3.87
CA VAL A 575 27.63 -14.19 -3.22
C VAL A 575 28.30 -12.85 -3.53
N PRO A 576 27.60 -11.89 -4.18
CA PRO A 576 28.23 -10.66 -4.68
C PRO A 576 28.87 -9.74 -3.62
N SER A 577 28.55 -9.92 -2.34
CA SER A 577 28.95 -9.03 -1.24
C SER A 577 29.97 -9.62 -0.26
N THR A 578 30.31 -10.90 -0.39
CA THR A 578 31.25 -11.61 0.50
C THR A 578 32.26 -12.32 -0.38
N GLU A 579 33.57 -12.21 -0.08
CA GLU A 579 34.61 -12.98 -0.79
C GLU A 579 34.53 -14.50 -0.49
N ASP A 580 33.61 -14.92 0.38
CA ASP A 580 33.38 -16.30 0.76
C ASP A 580 32.83 -17.12 -0.41
N LYS A 581 33.64 -18.08 -0.86
CA LYS A 581 33.20 -19.08 -1.84
C LYS A 581 32.35 -20.12 -1.13
N MET A 582 31.16 -20.36 -1.67
CA MET A 582 30.23 -21.37 -1.17
C MET A 582 29.79 -22.29 -2.31
N PHE A 583 29.23 -23.43 -1.94
CA PHE A 583 28.58 -24.33 -2.89
C PHE A 583 27.27 -24.85 -2.32
N LEU A 584 26.35 -25.16 -3.22
CA LEU A 584 25.10 -25.84 -2.95
C LEU A 584 25.27 -27.32 -3.22
N GLU A 585 24.85 -28.14 -2.28
CA GLU A 585 24.76 -29.59 -2.39
C GLU A 585 23.27 -29.98 -2.41
N PHE A 586 22.87 -30.68 -3.48
CA PHE A 586 21.50 -31.13 -3.74
C PHE A 586 21.50 -32.66 -3.80
N PHE A 587 20.66 -33.31 -2.99
CA PHE A 587 20.63 -34.77 -2.86
C PHE A 587 19.39 -35.36 -3.53
N LEU A 588 19.57 -36.13 -4.60
CA LEU A 588 18.48 -36.90 -5.19
C LEU A 588 18.55 -38.34 -4.69
N ASP A 589 17.53 -38.79 -3.98
CA ASP A 589 17.39 -40.21 -3.63
C ASP A 589 17.01 -41.00 -4.89
N ILE A 590 17.98 -41.75 -5.41
CA ILE A 590 17.82 -42.58 -6.59
C ILE A 590 17.68 -44.06 -6.22
N THR A 591 17.42 -44.38 -4.95
CA THR A 591 17.35 -45.77 -4.48
C THR A 591 16.25 -46.55 -5.21
N GLN A 592 15.04 -45.99 -5.28
CA GLN A 592 13.91 -46.58 -6.02
C GLN A 592 14.20 -46.64 -7.52
N GLN A 593 14.79 -45.60 -8.10
CA GLN A 593 15.13 -45.57 -9.53
C GLN A 593 16.18 -46.62 -9.88
N LYS A 594 17.21 -46.81 -9.05
CA LYS A 594 18.23 -47.85 -9.22
C LYS A 594 17.64 -49.25 -9.02
N LYS A 595 16.71 -49.44 -8.07
CA LYS A 595 15.94 -50.69 -7.92
C LYS A 595 15.12 -51.00 -9.17
N LEU A 596 14.32 -50.05 -9.64
CA LEU A 596 13.54 -50.18 -10.88
C LEU A 596 14.43 -50.36 -12.11
N GLN A 597 15.58 -49.69 -12.18
CA GLN A 597 16.55 -49.87 -13.26
C GLN A 597 17.16 -51.27 -13.21
N ALA A 598 17.47 -51.79 -12.02
CA ALA A 598 17.92 -53.16 -11.84
C ALA A 598 16.83 -54.16 -12.23
N GLU A 599 15.57 -53.93 -11.84
CA GLU A 599 14.40 -54.71 -12.24
C GLU A 599 14.15 -54.65 -13.75
N LEU A 600 14.35 -53.49 -14.39
CA LEU A 600 14.24 -53.32 -15.84
C LEU A 600 15.38 -54.02 -16.57
N ILE A 601 16.62 -53.90 -16.11
CA ILE A 601 17.77 -54.63 -16.64
C ILE A 601 17.54 -56.13 -16.46
N GLN A 602 16.97 -56.55 -15.34
CA GLN A 602 16.59 -57.94 -15.09
C GLN A 602 15.47 -58.36 -16.03
N SER A 603 14.44 -57.54 -16.24
CA SER A 603 13.34 -57.77 -17.18
C SER A 603 13.82 -57.82 -18.64
N GLU A 604 14.77 -56.96 -19.03
CA GLU A 604 15.40 -56.93 -20.35
C GLU A 604 16.30 -58.16 -20.55
N LYS A 605 17.08 -58.55 -19.53
CA LYS A 605 17.79 -59.84 -19.51
C LYS A 605 16.82 -61.01 -19.66
N LEU A 606 15.70 -60.98 -18.95
CA LEU A 606 14.66 -62.02 -18.99
C LEU A 606 13.94 -62.07 -20.35
N ALA A 607 13.66 -60.94 -20.98
CA ALA A 607 13.08 -60.84 -22.32
C ALA A 607 14.09 -61.27 -23.41
N GLY A 608 15.36 -60.91 -23.26
CA GLY A 608 16.47 -61.38 -24.09
C GLY A 608 16.68 -62.90 -23.96
N ILE A 609 16.63 -63.43 -22.74
CA ILE A 609 16.60 -64.88 -22.47
C ILE A 609 15.39 -65.51 -23.12
N GLY A 610 14.19 -64.90 -23.06
CA GLY A 610 13.01 -65.42 -23.74
C GLY A 610 13.19 -65.55 -25.26
N THR A 611 13.66 -64.49 -25.90
CA THR A 611 13.84 -64.45 -27.37
C THR A 611 14.89 -65.47 -27.83
N LEU A 612 16.01 -65.57 -27.09
CA LEU A 612 17.04 -66.59 -27.33
C LEU A 612 16.54 -67.99 -27.00
N ALA A 613 15.78 -68.17 -25.93
CA ALA A 613 15.21 -69.45 -25.52
C ALA A 613 14.24 -69.99 -26.58
N SER A 614 13.44 -69.15 -27.24
CA SER A 614 12.56 -69.60 -28.33
C SER A 614 13.35 -70.08 -29.57
N GLY A 615 14.48 -69.46 -29.89
CA GLY A 615 15.36 -69.89 -30.99
C GLY A 615 16.16 -71.15 -30.65
N ILE A 616 16.80 -71.15 -29.47
CA ILE A 616 17.58 -72.28 -28.94
C ILE A 616 16.68 -73.50 -28.72
N ALA A 617 15.47 -73.33 -28.22
CA ALA A 617 14.53 -74.43 -28.04
C ALA A 617 14.21 -75.15 -29.35
N HIS A 618 14.04 -74.40 -30.45
CA HIS A 618 13.80 -75.01 -31.75
C HIS A 618 15.05 -75.74 -32.28
N GLU A 619 16.24 -75.21 -32.02
CA GLU A 619 17.51 -75.84 -32.43
C GLU A 619 17.92 -77.05 -31.58
N ILE A 620 17.53 -77.10 -30.30
CA ILE A 620 17.81 -78.25 -29.41
C ILE A 620 16.71 -79.32 -29.52
N ASN A 621 15.44 -78.96 -29.74
CA ASN A 621 14.37 -79.95 -29.95
C ASN A 621 14.61 -80.80 -31.20
N ASN A 622 15.24 -80.24 -32.24
CA ASN A 622 15.55 -80.98 -33.47
C ASN A 622 16.50 -82.19 -33.24
N PRO A 623 17.70 -82.03 -32.65
CA PRO A 623 18.58 -83.16 -32.34
C PRO A 623 18.01 -84.05 -31.22
N LEU A 624 17.30 -83.50 -30.21
CA LEU A 624 16.63 -84.31 -29.18
C LEU A 624 15.60 -85.25 -29.78
N GLY A 625 14.77 -84.77 -30.72
CA GLY A 625 13.81 -85.62 -31.43
C GLY A 625 14.49 -86.74 -32.24
N GLY A 626 15.67 -86.46 -32.81
CA GLY A 626 16.47 -87.47 -33.50
C GLY A 626 17.07 -88.52 -32.55
N ILE A 627 17.56 -88.09 -31.38
CA ILE A 627 18.09 -88.99 -30.32
C ILE A 627 16.97 -89.86 -29.79
N LEU A 628 15.81 -89.27 -29.46
CA LEU A 628 14.64 -89.97 -28.95
C LEU A 628 14.16 -91.03 -29.94
N GLY A 629 13.91 -90.64 -31.20
CA GLY A 629 13.43 -91.58 -32.22
C GLY A 629 14.43 -92.70 -32.54
N THR A 630 15.73 -92.43 -32.50
CA THR A 630 16.75 -93.48 -32.69
C THR A 630 16.82 -94.42 -31.49
N ALA A 631 16.73 -93.89 -30.27
CA ALA A 631 16.73 -94.68 -29.05
C ALA A 631 15.46 -95.55 -28.95
N GLU A 632 14.28 -95.04 -29.34
CA GLU A 632 13.04 -95.82 -29.42
C GLU A 632 13.19 -97.02 -30.38
N ILE A 633 13.74 -96.80 -31.58
CA ILE A 633 14.01 -97.88 -32.56
C ILE A 633 15.01 -98.89 -32.00
N MET A 634 16.05 -98.44 -31.29
CA MET A 634 17.01 -99.33 -30.64
C MET A 634 16.35 -100.16 -29.53
N LEU A 635 15.49 -99.53 -28.72
CA LEU A 635 14.79 -100.20 -27.63
C LEU A 635 13.90 -101.35 -28.16
N GLU A 636 13.20 -101.13 -29.28
CA GLU A 636 12.37 -102.16 -29.94
C GLU A 636 13.15 -103.38 -30.44
N GLN A 637 14.46 -103.24 -30.71
CA GLN A 637 15.30 -104.30 -31.26
C GLN A 637 16.17 -105.02 -30.21
N LEU A 638 16.20 -104.52 -28.98
CA LEU A 638 17.03 -105.04 -27.90
C LEU A 638 16.24 -106.01 -27.02
N GLU A 639 16.92 -107.02 -26.46
CA GLU A 639 16.26 -107.93 -25.52
C GLU A 639 15.94 -107.22 -24.18
N PRO A 640 14.75 -107.43 -23.59
CA PRO A 640 14.27 -106.67 -22.42
C PRO A 640 15.17 -106.72 -21.19
N ASP A 641 15.87 -107.83 -20.97
CA ASP A 641 16.76 -108.04 -19.82
C ASP A 641 18.23 -107.68 -20.11
N SER A 642 18.52 -107.10 -21.27
CA SER A 642 19.88 -106.70 -21.63
C SER A 642 20.25 -105.35 -21.01
N GLN A 643 21.51 -105.22 -20.59
CA GLN A 643 22.04 -103.96 -20.07
C GLN A 643 21.95 -102.81 -21.08
N LEU A 644 21.97 -103.13 -22.38
CA LEU A 644 21.77 -102.15 -23.46
C LEU A 644 20.31 -101.65 -23.53
N HIS A 645 19.33 -102.49 -23.20
CA HIS A 645 17.92 -102.09 -23.13
C HIS A 645 17.70 -101.11 -21.97
N GLU A 646 18.31 -101.36 -20.80
CA GLU A 646 18.29 -100.43 -19.66
C GLU A 646 18.91 -99.07 -20.03
N TYR A 647 20.11 -99.06 -20.63
CA TYR A 647 20.76 -97.82 -21.07
C TYR A 647 19.98 -97.07 -22.14
N THR A 648 19.32 -97.78 -23.05
CA THR A 648 18.51 -97.15 -24.11
C THR A 648 17.24 -96.53 -23.52
N SER A 649 16.63 -97.18 -22.52
CA SER A 649 15.49 -96.64 -21.76
C SER A 649 15.88 -95.37 -20.99
N ASP A 650 17.08 -95.35 -20.37
CA ASP A 650 17.60 -94.15 -19.71
C ASP A 650 17.84 -93.00 -20.69
N ILE A 651 18.36 -93.28 -21.89
CA ILE A 651 18.54 -92.26 -22.95
C ILE A 651 17.21 -91.63 -23.34
N ILE A 652 16.15 -92.43 -23.50
CA ILE A 652 14.79 -91.93 -23.79
C ILE A 652 14.33 -91.03 -22.65
N LYS A 653 14.39 -91.52 -21.41
CA LYS A 653 13.97 -90.79 -20.21
C LYS A 653 14.72 -89.46 -20.03
N TYR A 654 16.02 -89.43 -20.24
CA TYR A 654 16.81 -88.19 -20.14
C TYR A 654 16.48 -87.20 -21.26
N SER A 655 16.18 -87.71 -22.46
CA SER A 655 15.81 -86.87 -23.61
C SER A 655 14.42 -86.27 -23.44
N GLU A 656 13.45 -87.01 -22.90
CA GLU A 656 12.12 -86.49 -22.53
C GLU A 656 12.21 -85.40 -21.47
N ASN A 657 12.97 -85.64 -20.39
CA ASN A 657 13.21 -84.64 -19.35
C ASN A 657 13.85 -83.37 -19.91
N ALA A 658 14.83 -83.50 -20.82
CA ALA A 658 15.47 -82.36 -21.45
C ALA A 658 14.48 -81.56 -22.33
N ALA A 659 13.61 -82.25 -23.08
CA ALA A 659 12.57 -81.60 -23.88
C ALA A 659 11.54 -80.85 -23.03
N GLU A 660 11.20 -81.37 -21.85
CA GLU A 660 10.28 -80.75 -20.90
C GLU A 660 10.88 -79.46 -20.29
N VAL A 661 12.14 -79.50 -19.86
CA VAL A 661 12.87 -78.31 -19.36
C VAL A 661 12.95 -77.21 -20.43
N ILE A 662 13.18 -77.58 -21.69
CA ILE A 662 13.22 -76.64 -22.81
C ILE A 662 11.84 -76.01 -23.06
N LYS A 663 10.76 -76.78 -22.93
CA LYS A 663 9.38 -76.30 -23.08
C LYS A 663 9.01 -75.28 -22.00
N GLU A 664 9.39 -75.52 -20.75
CA GLU A 664 9.21 -74.56 -19.65
C GLU A 664 9.98 -73.24 -19.88
N LEU A 665 11.18 -73.31 -20.45
CA LEU A 665 11.97 -72.12 -20.82
C LEU A 665 11.29 -71.25 -21.88
N THR A 666 10.57 -71.85 -22.84
CA THR A 666 9.87 -71.11 -23.91
C THR A 666 8.57 -70.42 -23.48
N SER A 667 7.89 -70.91 -22.44
CA SER A 667 6.65 -70.29 -21.93
C SER A 667 6.90 -68.92 -21.29
N TYR A 668 8.13 -68.68 -20.83
CA TYR A 668 8.59 -67.42 -20.26
C TYR A 668 8.77 -66.29 -21.31
N SER A 669 8.90 -66.65 -22.60
CA SER A 669 9.19 -65.71 -23.69
C SER A 669 7.94 -65.13 -24.37
N ARG A 670 6.78 -65.76 -24.26
CA ARG A 670 5.59 -65.35 -25.01
C ARG A 670 4.77 -64.38 -24.18
N LYS A 671 4.68 -63.13 -24.63
CA LYS A 671 3.53 -62.27 -24.33
C LYS A 671 2.31 -62.93 -24.97
N GLU A 672 1.49 -63.63 -24.20
CA GLU A 672 0.18 -64.03 -24.69
C GLU A 672 -0.74 -62.80 -24.67
N ASP A 673 -0.91 -62.19 -25.85
CA ASP A 673 -2.04 -61.30 -26.16
C ASP A 673 -3.34 -62.13 -26.14
N GLY A 674 -3.80 -62.52 -24.96
CA GLY A 674 -5.11 -63.13 -24.75
C GLY A 674 -6.13 -62.05 -24.40
N GLY A 675 -7.00 -61.71 -25.34
CA GLY A 675 -8.18 -60.88 -25.06
C GLY A 675 -9.09 -61.55 -24.02
N THR A 676 -9.96 -60.75 -23.38
CA THR A 676 -10.96 -61.27 -22.44
C THR A 676 -12.13 -61.93 -23.18
N GLU A 677 -12.62 -63.06 -22.67
CA GLU A 677 -13.80 -63.77 -23.19
C GLU A 677 -14.72 -64.25 -22.06
N LEU A 678 -15.99 -64.50 -22.35
CA LEU A 678 -16.94 -65.10 -21.39
C LEU A 678 -16.63 -66.58 -21.20
N ALA A 679 -15.96 -66.91 -20.11
CA ALA A 679 -15.46 -68.25 -19.82
C ALA A 679 -16.13 -68.90 -18.60
N ASP A 680 -16.21 -70.23 -18.63
CA ASP A 680 -16.72 -71.08 -17.54
C ASP A 680 -15.53 -71.61 -16.72
N ILE A 681 -15.42 -71.14 -15.47
CA ILE A 681 -14.29 -71.47 -14.60
C ILE A 681 -14.28 -72.97 -14.26
N GLY A 682 -15.45 -73.58 -14.09
CA GLY A 682 -15.57 -75.01 -13.80
C GLY A 682 -15.00 -75.86 -14.93
N ILE A 683 -15.22 -75.46 -16.19
CA ILE A 683 -14.63 -76.10 -17.36
C ILE A 683 -13.11 -75.90 -17.39
N ILE A 684 -12.62 -74.67 -17.15
CA ILE A 684 -11.18 -74.38 -17.14
C ILE A 684 -10.46 -75.19 -16.06
N LEU A 685 -11.02 -75.27 -14.85
CA LEU A 685 -10.46 -76.04 -13.73
C LEU A 685 -10.38 -77.55 -14.06
N LYS A 686 -11.46 -78.12 -14.62
CA LYS A 686 -11.48 -79.52 -15.06
C LYS A 686 -10.46 -79.80 -16.17
N ASN A 687 -10.32 -78.89 -17.13
CA ASN A 687 -9.35 -79.04 -18.22
C ASN A 687 -7.90 -78.92 -17.69
N SER A 688 -7.66 -78.05 -16.72
CA SER A 688 -6.35 -77.90 -16.06
C SER A 688 -5.96 -79.17 -15.30
N LEU A 689 -6.91 -79.76 -14.55
CA LEU A 689 -6.69 -81.06 -13.90
C LEU A 689 -6.39 -82.17 -14.91
N LYS A 690 -7.17 -82.28 -15.99
CA LYS A 690 -6.92 -83.28 -17.05
C LYS A 690 -5.54 -83.14 -17.67
N LEU A 691 -5.06 -81.90 -17.82
CA LEU A 691 -3.73 -81.62 -18.35
C LEU A 691 -2.65 -82.05 -17.36
N ALA A 692 -2.81 -81.73 -16.06
CA ALA A 692 -1.90 -82.16 -15.00
C ALA A 692 -1.82 -83.71 -14.90
N MET A 693 -2.96 -84.40 -14.95
CA MET A 693 -3.03 -85.87 -14.89
C MET A 693 -2.35 -86.58 -16.07
N ARG A 694 -2.11 -85.89 -17.20
CA ARG A 694 -1.39 -86.46 -18.35
C ARG A 694 0.12 -86.34 -18.24
N GLY A 695 0.61 -85.38 -17.45
CA GLY A 695 2.04 -85.07 -17.32
C GLY A 695 2.67 -85.51 -15.99
N MET A 696 1.88 -85.95 -15.01
CA MET A 696 2.37 -86.36 -13.69
C MET A 696 1.71 -87.64 -13.21
N ASP A 697 2.38 -88.36 -12.32
CA ASP A 697 1.81 -89.54 -11.67
C ASP A 697 0.85 -89.13 -10.55
N PHE A 698 -0.38 -89.65 -10.63
CA PHE A 698 -1.46 -89.47 -9.64
C PHE A 698 -1.81 -90.79 -8.95
N SER A 699 -1.03 -91.86 -9.15
CA SER A 699 -1.35 -93.22 -8.70
C SER A 699 -1.67 -93.32 -7.19
N GLU A 700 -1.01 -92.51 -6.36
CA GLU A 700 -1.22 -92.44 -4.90
C GLU A 700 -2.00 -91.19 -4.44
N ILE A 701 -2.58 -90.41 -5.35
CA ILE A 701 -3.32 -89.18 -5.05
C ILE A 701 -4.82 -89.36 -5.31
N THR A 702 -5.63 -89.20 -4.26
CA THR A 702 -7.09 -89.13 -4.40
C THR A 702 -7.49 -87.71 -4.79
N VAL A 703 -8.32 -87.55 -5.83
CA VAL A 703 -8.79 -86.24 -6.29
C VAL A 703 -10.29 -86.08 -5.98
N GLU A 704 -10.62 -85.10 -5.16
CA GLU A 704 -11.99 -84.70 -4.85
C GLU A 704 -12.36 -83.41 -5.59
N GLN A 705 -13.53 -83.38 -6.23
CA GLN A 705 -14.02 -82.25 -7.01
C GLN A 705 -15.41 -81.83 -6.54
N GLU A 706 -15.51 -80.60 -6.03
CA GLU A 706 -16.77 -79.97 -5.64
C GLU A 706 -16.93 -78.66 -6.42
N ILE A 707 -17.49 -78.75 -7.64
CA ILE A 707 -17.61 -77.62 -8.56
C ILE A 707 -19.07 -77.19 -8.66
N GLU A 708 -19.40 -76.05 -8.05
CA GLU A 708 -20.71 -75.41 -8.18
C GLU A 708 -20.88 -74.78 -9.58
N ASP A 709 -22.12 -74.70 -10.06
CA ASP A 709 -22.47 -74.03 -11.32
C ASP A 709 -22.45 -72.50 -11.13
N ILE A 710 -21.42 -71.85 -11.65
CA ILE A 710 -21.24 -70.40 -11.59
C ILE A 710 -21.45 -69.73 -12.95
N PRO A 711 -21.91 -68.47 -13.00
CA PRO A 711 -22.05 -67.72 -14.26
C PRO A 711 -20.73 -67.62 -15.00
N ARG A 712 -20.79 -67.53 -16.34
CA ARG A 712 -19.61 -67.23 -17.16
C ARG A 712 -19.08 -65.85 -16.83
N ILE A 713 -17.76 -65.76 -16.63
CA ILE A 713 -17.06 -64.53 -16.26
C ILE A 713 -16.23 -64.07 -17.45
N GLU A 714 -16.21 -62.75 -17.71
CA GLU A 714 -15.37 -62.17 -18.74
C GLU A 714 -13.91 -62.06 -18.27
N LEU A 715 -13.04 -62.95 -18.77
CA LEU A 715 -11.63 -63.05 -18.36
C LEU A 715 -10.77 -63.69 -19.45
N ASN A 716 -9.44 -63.63 -19.29
CA ASN A 716 -8.51 -64.37 -20.16
C ASN A 716 -8.45 -65.84 -19.70
N SER A 717 -9.08 -66.73 -20.44
CA SER A 717 -9.22 -68.16 -20.15
C SER A 717 -7.88 -68.91 -20.15
N ASN A 718 -6.97 -68.58 -21.06
CA ASN A 718 -5.62 -69.16 -21.12
C ASN A 718 -4.80 -68.79 -19.89
N GLY A 719 -4.83 -67.51 -19.50
CA GLY A 719 -4.17 -67.03 -18.28
C GLY A 719 -4.70 -67.74 -17.03
N LEU A 720 -6.02 -67.91 -16.92
CA LEU A 720 -6.61 -68.60 -15.78
C LEU A 720 -6.30 -70.12 -15.78
N GLN A 721 -6.24 -70.74 -16.97
CA GLN A 721 -5.81 -72.13 -17.11
C GLN A 721 -4.37 -72.32 -16.65
N GLN A 722 -3.48 -71.37 -16.99
CA GLN A 722 -2.08 -71.38 -16.53
C GLN A 722 -2.00 -71.26 -15.00
N VAL A 723 -2.80 -70.38 -14.39
CA VAL A 723 -2.90 -70.27 -12.92
C VAL A 723 -3.28 -71.62 -12.31
N PHE A 724 -4.39 -72.23 -12.74
CA PHE A 724 -4.85 -73.49 -12.16
C PHE A 724 -3.86 -74.63 -12.39
N LEU A 725 -3.25 -74.71 -13.56
CA LEU A 725 -2.22 -75.72 -13.84
C LEU A 725 -1.04 -75.58 -12.86
N ASN A 726 -0.52 -74.37 -12.67
CA ASN A 726 0.58 -74.11 -11.73
C ASN A 726 0.21 -74.50 -10.30
N LEU A 727 -1.00 -74.16 -9.85
CA LEU A 727 -1.45 -74.48 -8.49
C LEU A 727 -1.65 -75.99 -8.29
N ILE A 728 -2.24 -76.70 -9.26
CA ILE A 728 -2.42 -78.16 -9.21
C ILE A 728 -1.06 -78.87 -9.24
N VAL A 729 -0.12 -78.42 -10.07
CA VAL A 729 1.24 -78.97 -10.13
C VAL A 729 1.98 -78.79 -8.81
N ASN A 730 1.90 -77.59 -8.21
CA ASN A 730 2.51 -77.33 -6.91
C ASN A 730 1.91 -78.20 -5.79
N ALA A 731 0.59 -78.40 -5.80
CA ALA A 731 -0.10 -79.26 -4.85
C ALA A 731 0.36 -80.73 -4.96
N VAL A 732 0.40 -81.28 -6.17
CA VAL A 732 0.82 -82.68 -6.44
C VAL A 732 2.28 -82.91 -6.06
N GLN A 733 3.18 -81.99 -6.45
CA GLN A 733 4.60 -82.09 -6.10
C GLN A 733 4.86 -82.02 -4.58
N SER A 734 3.93 -81.45 -3.82
CA SER A 734 4.02 -81.35 -2.36
C SER A 734 3.54 -82.63 -1.63
N MET A 735 3.03 -83.62 -2.38
CA MET A 735 2.51 -84.90 -1.88
C MET A 735 3.28 -86.11 -2.46
N PRO A 736 4.61 -86.23 -2.25
CA PRO A 736 5.42 -87.29 -2.84
C PRO A 736 5.11 -88.70 -2.32
N SER A 737 4.35 -88.83 -1.22
CA SER A 737 3.92 -90.12 -0.63
C SER A 737 2.42 -90.36 -0.79
N GLY A 738 1.80 -89.69 -1.76
CA GLY A 738 0.36 -89.70 -1.95
C GLY A 738 -0.39 -88.75 -1.00
N GLY A 739 -1.69 -88.63 -1.19
CA GLY A 739 -2.53 -87.72 -0.41
C GLY A 739 -3.88 -87.40 -1.06
N LEU A 740 -4.54 -86.39 -0.53
CA LEU A 740 -5.80 -85.85 -1.04
C LEU A 740 -5.55 -84.49 -1.71
N LEU A 741 -5.97 -84.37 -2.99
CA LEU A 741 -6.11 -83.11 -3.71
C LEU A 741 -7.59 -82.74 -3.78
N SER A 742 -7.99 -81.64 -3.14
CA SER A 742 -9.37 -81.14 -3.16
C SER A 742 -9.47 -79.90 -4.04
N LEU A 743 -10.34 -79.97 -5.06
CA LEU A 743 -10.67 -78.85 -5.95
C LEU A 743 -12.11 -78.41 -5.70
N ARG A 744 -12.28 -77.20 -5.19
CA ARG A 744 -13.59 -76.65 -4.86
C ARG A 744 -13.83 -75.34 -5.63
N CYS A 745 -15.00 -75.20 -6.23
CA CYS A 745 -15.45 -73.95 -6.85
C CYS A 745 -16.80 -73.59 -6.26
N GLN A 746 -16.90 -72.42 -5.64
CA GLN A 746 -18.09 -71.95 -4.94
C GLN A 746 -18.50 -70.56 -5.40
N LYS A 747 -19.81 -70.36 -5.49
CA LYS A 747 -20.41 -69.06 -5.72
C LYS A 747 -20.65 -68.36 -4.38
N THR A 748 -20.14 -67.13 -4.28
CA THR A 748 -20.64 -66.17 -3.28
C THR A 748 -21.57 -65.17 -3.94
N GLU A 749 -22.12 -64.23 -3.19
CA GLU A 749 -23.05 -63.24 -3.73
C GLU A 749 -22.43 -62.41 -4.90
N TRP A 750 -21.12 -62.16 -4.84
CA TRP A 750 -20.41 -61.26 -5.79
C TRP A 750 -19.17 -61.89 -6.45
N ASN A 751 -18.60 -62.93 -5.84
CA ASN A 751 -17.33 -63.52 -6.27
C ASN A 751 -17.45 -65.03 -6.52
N ALA A 752 -16.66 -65.57 -7.42
CA ALA A 752 -16.33 -66.98 -7.51
C ALA A 752 -15.08 -67.26 -6.67
N ILE A 753 -15.15 -68.25 -5.77
CA ILE A 753 -14.02 -68.70 -4.95
C ILE A 753 -13.62 -70.08 -5.42
N ILE A 754 -12.37 -70.23 -5.85
CA ILE A 754 -11.78 -71.48 -6.29
C ILE A 754 -10.69 -71.86 -5.33
N THR A 755 -10.87 -72.96 -4.63
CA THR A 755 -9.92 -73.47 -3.63
C THR A 755 -9.26 -74.74 -4.16
N ILE A 756 -7.93 -74.75 -4.13
CA ILE A 756 -7.08 -75.89 -4.47
C ILE A 756 -6.31 -76.24 -3.20
N SER A 757 -6.63 -77.38 -2.60
CA SER A 757 -6.09 -77.80 -1.31
C SER A 757 -5.37 -79.14 -1.43
N ASP A 758 -4.18 -79.23 -0.84
CA ASP A 758 -3.37 -80.44 -0.72
C ASP A 758 -3.17 -80.84 0.75
N THR A 759 -2.78 -82.08 0.97
CA THR A 759 -2.42 -82.65 2.29
C THR A 759 -0.92 -82.93 2.40
N GLY A 760 -0.12 -82.17 1.65
CA GLY A 760 1.32 -82.34 1.51
C GLY A 760 2.14 -81.78 2.68
N ILE A 761 3.41 -81.51 2.39
CA ILE A 761 4.40 -81.08 3.40
C ILE A 761 4.08 -79.72 4.05
N GLY A 762 3.28 -78.88 3.42
CA GLY A 762 2.95 -77.52 3.87
C GLY A 762 4.13 -76.54 3.78
N ILE A 763 3.88 -75.29 4.19
CA ILE A 763 4.80 -74.15 4.10
C ILE A 763 5.01 -73.58 5.51
N GLU A 764 6.24 -73.21 5.82
CA GLU A 764 6.57 -72.55 7.09
C GLU A 764 5.99 -71.13 7.16
N LYS A 765 5.52 -70.71 8.34
CA LYS A 765 4.84 -69.42 8.51
C LYS A 765 5.68 -68.22 8.04
N ASN A 766 6.99 -68.26 8.26
CA ASN A 766 7.92 -67.18 7.89
C ASN A 766 8.09 -67.06 6.37
N HIS A 767 7.76 -68.09 5.60
CA HIS A 767 7.91 -68.10 4.15
C HIS A 767 6.61 -67.75 3.41
N LEU A 768 5.48 -67.64 4.11
CA LEU A 768 4.17 -67.34 3.51
C LEU A 768 4.13 -65.96 2.85
N GLU A 769 4.92 -65.00 3.34
CA GLU A 769 5.02 -63.65 2.75
C GLU A 769 5.86 -63.65 1.46
N ASP A 770 6.87 -64.53 1.38
CA ASP A 770 7.83 -64.59 0.27
C ASP A 770 7.37 -65.49 -0.89
N VAL A 771 6.34 -66.33 -0.72
CA VAL A 771 5.94 -67.33 -1.74
C VAL A 771 5.49 -66.73 -3.08
N PHE A 772 5.12 -65.45 -3.08
CA PHE A 772 4.74 -64.71 -4.29
C PHE A 772 5.91 -63.94 -4.92
N ASP A 773 7.08 -63.92 -4.27
CA ASP A 773 8.28 -63.28 -4.80
C ASP A 773 8.88 -64.10 -5.94
N PRO A 774 9.30 -63.44 -7.05
CA PRO A 774 9.95 -64.14 -8.16
C PRO A 774 11.21 -64.89 -7.71
N PHE A 775 11.37 -66.12 -8.18
CA PHE A 775 12.49 -67.03 -7.88
C PHE A 775 12.55 -67.58 -6.45
N PHE A 776 11.58 -67.26 -5.59
CA PHE A 776 11.48 -67.87 -4.27
C PHE A 776 11.09 -69.35 -4.39
N THR A 777 11.89 -70.25 -3.80
CA THR A 777 11.57 -71.68 -3.73
C THR A 777 12.20 -72.34 -2.50
N THR A 778 11.46 -73.26 -1.90
CA THR A 778 11.93 -74.11 -0.78
C THR A 778 12.37 -75.50 -1.25
N LYS A 779 12.37 -75.75 -2.57
CA LYS A 779 12.75 -77.04 -3.18
C LYS A 779 14.25 -77.11 -3.45
N ASN A 780 14.80 -78.33 -3.59
CA ASN A 780 16.22 -78.53 -3.90
C ASN A 780 16.59 -77.90 -5.26
N PRO A 781 17.85 -77.43 -5.44
CA PRO A 781 18.30 -76.81 -6.68
C PRO A 781 18.01 -77.69 -7.91
N GLY A 782 17.23 -77.17 -8.86
CA GLY A 782 16.82 -77.88 -10.07
C GLY A 782 15.43 -78.55 -10.02
N GLN A 783 14.73 -78.55 -8.88
CA GLN A 783 13.37 -79.13 -8.74
C GLN A 783 12.25 -78.07 -8.71
N GLY A 784 12.57 -76.79 -8.85
CA GLY A 784 11.59 -75.71 -8.89
C GLY A 784 12.18 -74.41 -9.43
N THR A 785 11.44 -73.74 -10.31
CA THR A 785 11.85 -72.48 -10.95
C THR A 785 11.59 -71.25 -10.06
N GLY A 786 10.78 -71.39 -9.01
CA GLY A 786 10.37 -70.30 -8.11
C GLY A 786 9.52 -69.22 -8.79
N LEU A 787 9.04 -69.45 -10.01
CA LEU A 787 8.35 -68.44 -10.82
C LEU A 787 6.83 -68.64 -10.85
N GLY A 788 6.34 -69.86 -10.65
CA GLY A 788 4.93 -70.22 -10.88
C GLY A 788 3.92 -69.40 -10.05
N LEU A 789 4.16 -69.20 -8.76
CA LEU A 789 3.26 -68.46 -7.87
C LEU A 789 3.28 -66.94 -8.13
N SER A 790 4.46 -66.37 -8.40
CA SER A 790 4.60 -64.96 -8.79
C SER A 790 3.86 -64.62 -10.08
N ILE A 791 3.91 -65.52 -11.07
CA ILE A 791 3.17 -65.39 -12.33
C ILE A 791 1.67 -65.52 -12.08
N SER A 792 1.24 -66.51 -11.29
CA SER A 792 -0.17 -66.68 -10.94
C SER A 792 -0.75 -65.45 -10.24
N HIS A 793 0.00 -64.86 -9.31
CA HIS A 793 -0.39 -63.63 -8.61
C HIS A 793 -0.59 -62.46 -9.58
N LYS A 794 0.34 -62.26 -10.52
CA LYS A 794 0.25 -61.19 -11.54
C LYS A 794 -0.95 -61.37 -12.48
N ILE A 795 -1.15 -62.57 -13.01
CA ILE A 795 -2.28 -62.88 -13.91
C ILE A 795 -3.62 -62.59 -13.21
N LEU A 796 -3.76 -62.99 -11.94
CA LEU A 796 -4.99 -62.77 -11.18
C LEU A 796 -5.22 -61.29 -10.86
N LEU A 797 -4.17 -60.54 -10.53
CA LEU A 797 -4.25 -59.08 -10.34
C LEU A 797 -4.76 -58.36 -11.60
N GLU A 798 -4.26 -58.74 -12.78
CA GLU A 798 -4.71 -58.19 -14.07
C GLU A 798 -6.19 -58.51 -14.35
N MET A 799 -6.69 -59.63 -13.84
CA MET A 799 -8.11 -60.02 -13.88
C MET A 799 -8.97 -59.35 -12.78
N GLY A 800 -8.39 -58.48 -11.94
CA GLY A 800 -9.07 -57.91 -10.78
C GLY A 800 -9.45 -58.94 -9.72
N GLY A 801 -8.75 -60.09 -9.72
CA GLY A 801 -8.87 -61.19 -8.78
C GLY A 801 -7.88 -61.08 -7.62
N ARG A 802 -8.03 -61.97 -6.63
CA ARG A 802 -7.12 -62.12 -5.49
C ARG A 802 -6.70 -63.58 -5.37
N ILE A 803 -5.48 -63.81 -4.89
CA ILE A 803 -5.02 -65.13 -4.44
C ILE A 803 -4.64 -65.04 -2.97
N SER A 804 -4.98 -66.07 -2.21
CA SER A 804 -4.62 -66.21 -0.80
C SER A 804 -4.12 -67.61 -0.53
N ILE A 805 -3.28 -67.74 0.48
CA ILE A 805 -2.64 -69.00 0.86
C ILE A 805 -2.85 -69.23 2.36
N LYS A 806 -3.21 -70.45 2.72
CA LYS A 806 -3.20 -70.95 4.09
C LYS A 806 -2.41 -72.25 4.11
N SER A 807 -1.35 -72.31 4.90
CA SER A 807 -0.54 -73.52 4.96
C SER A 807 -0.03 -73.74 6.37
N LYS A 808 0.18 -75.01 6.71
CA LYS A 808 0.84 -75.40 7.95
C LYS A 808 1.69 -76.63 7.69
N ILE A 809 2.93 -76.61 8.19
CA ILE A 809 3.86 -77.73 8.06
C ILE A 809 3.19 -79.04 8.52
N GLY A 810 3.23 -80.04 7.65
CA GLY A 810 2.69 -81.39 7.86
C GLY A 810 1.17 -81.52 7.79
N GLN A 811 0.43 -80.44 7.47
CA GLN A 811 -1.02 -80.49 7.26
C GLN A 811 -1.45 -80.16 5.82
N GLY A 812 -0.51 -79.70 4.98
CA GLY A 812 -0.74 -79.33 3.59
C GLY A 812 -0.98 -77.84 3.38
N THR A 813 -1.32 -77.47 2.14
CA THR A 813 -1.54 -76.09 1.70
C THR A 813 -2.89 -75.94 1.02
N GLU A 814 -3.62 -74.89 1.39
CA GLU A 814 -4.84 -74.43 0.75
C GLU A 814 -4.56 -73.11 0.02
N ILE A 815 -4.81 -73.08 -1.29
CA ILE A 815 -4.69 -71.88 -2.12
C ILE A 815 -6.08 -71.50 -2.62
N SER A 816 -6.50 -70.29 -2.33
CA SER A 816 -7.80 -69.76 -2.76
C SER A 816 -7.63 -68.64 -3.78
N VAL A 817 -8.30 -68.78 -4.91
CA VAL A 817 -8.39 -67.79 -5.99
C VAL A 817 -9.80 -67.19 -5.97
N GLU A 818 -9.88 -65.87 -5.84
CA GLU A 818 -11.14 -65.12 -5.83
C GLU A 818 -11.25 -64.27 -7.09
N LEU A 819 -12.39 -64.38 -7.79
CA LEU A 819 -12.68 -63.63 -9.01
C LEU A 819 -14.06 -62.95 -8.94
N PRO A 820 -14.20 -61.69 -9.38
CA PRO A 820 -15.49 -61.02 -9.44
C PRO A 820 -16.40 -61.62 -10.53
N ILE A 821 -17.68 -61.84 -10.23
CA ILE A 821 -18.63 -62.47 -11.16
C ILE A 821 -19.04 -61.53 -12.30
N THR A 822 -19.13 -60.22 -12.04
CA THR A 822 -19.50 -59.22 -13.06
C THR A 822 -18.47 -58.10 -13.17
N ALA A 823 -18.45 -57.42 -14.32
CA ALA A 823 -17.59 -56.24 -14.54
C ALA A 823 -18.00 -55.04 -13.66
N GLU A 824 -19.28 -54.94 -13.27
CA GLU A 824 -19.76 -53.92 -12.33
C GLU A 824 -19.23 -54.16 -10.90
N ASP A 825 -19.07 -55.44 -10.51
CA ASP A 825 -18.57 -55.81 -9.19
C ASP A 825 -17.08 -55.50 -9.01
N ARG A 826 -16.28 -55.40 -10.08
CA ARG A 826 -14.87 -54.96 -10.02
C ARG A 826 -14.71 -53.57 -9.40
N TRP A 827 -15.71 -52.71 -9.52
CA TRP A 827 -15.62 -51.30 -9.08
C TRP A 827 -16.58 -50.95 -7.94
N ARG A 828 -17.34 -51.93 -7.44
CA ARG A 828 -18.32 -51.71 -6.39
C ARG A 828 -17.64 -51.45 -5.05
N ILE A 829 -18.11 -50.43 -4.34
CA ILE A 829 -17.65 -50.11 -2.99
C ILE A 829 -18.47 -50.89 -1.96
N ARG A 830 -17.80 -51.60 -1.07
CA ARG A 830 -18.39 -52.37 0.04
C ARG A 830 -17.72 -52.00 1.35
N PHE A 831 -18.48 -52.02 2.44
CA PHE A 831 -18.00 -51.83 3.79
C PHE A 831 -18.23 -53.11 4.58
N VAL A 832 -17.15 -53.71 5.07
CA VAL A 832 -17.14 -55.02 5.71
C VAL A 832 -16.69 -54.86 7.15
N GLN A 833 -17.32 -55.61 8.05
CA GLN A 833 -16.84 -55.77 9.42
C GLN A 833 -15.72 -56.80 9.40
N VAL A 834 -14.57 -56.45 9.96
CA VAL A 834 -13.41 -57.36 10.01
C VAL A 834 -13.68 -58.52 10.96
N ARG A 835 -13.51 -59.74 10.47
CA ARG A 835 -13.69 -60.99 11.24
C ARG A 835 -12.62 -62.04 11.02
N THR A 836 -11.94 -61.99 9.89
CA THR A 836 -10.90 -62.96 9.53
C THR A 836 -9.52 -62.35 9.72
N ASP A 837 -8.52 -63.20 9.95
CA ASP A 837 -7.13 -62.74 10.07
C ASP A 837 -6.65 -62.04 8.79
N SER A 838 -7.07 -62.53 7.62
CA SER A 838 -6.77 -61.87 6.33
C SER A 838 -7.37 -60.46 6.23
N GLN A 839 -8.58 -60.24 6.74
CA GLN A 839 -9.16 -58.89 6.79
C GLN A 839 -8.46 -58.00 7.81
N LYS A 840 -7.98 -58.56 8.93
CA LYS A 840 -7.15 -57.83 9.90
C LYS A 840 -5.80 -57.42 9.29
N GLU A 841 -5.18 -58.32 8.54
CA GLU A 841 -3.96 -58.02 7.78
C GLU A 841 -4.21 -56.88 6.79
N ASP A 842 -5.33 -56.88 6.07
CA ASP A 842 -5.71 -55.79 5.16
C ASP A 842 -5.89 -54.44 5.89
N VAL A 843 -6.43 -54.45 7.12
CA VAL A 843 -6.51 -53.25 7.99
C VAL A 843 -5.11 -52.73 8.31
N PHE A 844 -4.23 -53.58 8.83
CA PHE A 844 -2.89 -53.17 9.23
C PHE A 844 -2.01 -52.82 8.03
N TYR A 845 -2.21 -53.46 6.89
CA TYR A 845 -1.60 -53.08 5.62
C TYR A 845 -1.99 -51.66 5.22
N LEU A 846 -3.28 -51.32 5.22
CA LEU A 846 -3.75 -49.97 4.89
C LEU A 846 -3.26 -48.93 5.90
N GLN A 847 -3.30 -49.25 7.20
CA GLN A 847 -2.80 -48.37 8.24
C GLN A 847 -1.29 -48.12 8.10
N ARG A 848 -0.48 -49.14 7.83
CA ARG A 848 0.96 -48.97 7.58
C ARG A 848 1.22 -48.17 6.32
N LYS A 849 0.60 -48.56 5.21
CA LYS A 849 0.76 -47.87 3.93
C LYS A 849 0.45 -46.38 4.02
N ILE A 850 -0.64 -46.02 4.71
CA ILE A 850 -1.13 -44.65 4.75
C ILE A 850 -0.56 -43.87 5.94
N LEU A 851 -0.67 -44.40 7.17
CA LEU A 851 -0.25 -43.69 8.38
C LEU A 851 1.28 -43.69 8.53
N VAL A 852 1.95 -44.82 8.30
CA VAL A 852 3.43 -44.88 8.37
C VAL A 852 4.04 -44.34 7.07
N GLY A 853 3.64 -44.89 5.93
CA GLY A 853 4.21 -44.58 4.62
C GLY A 853 3.94 -43.16 4.13
N GLU A 854 2.70 -42.66 4.22
CA GLU A 854 2.37 -41.31 3.74
C GLU A 854 2.45 -40.24 4.83
N LYS A 855 1.96 -40.54 6.04
CA LYS A 855 1.88 -39.55 7.12
C LYS A 855 3.12 -39.50 8.01
N GLY A 856 3.93 -40.56 8.05
CA GLY A 856 5.16 -40.59 8.87
C GLY A 856 4.93 -41.00 10.32
N TYR A 857 3.94 -41.84 10.60
CA TYR A 857 3.85 -42.54 11.89
C TYR A 857 5.04 -43.46 12.09
N ARG A 858 5.32 -43.82 13.35
CA ARG A 858 6.27 -44.89 13.68
C ARG A 858 5.61 -46.23 13.37
N GLU A 859 6.31 -47.15 12.74
CA GLU A 859 5.82 -48.51 12.47
C GLU A 859 5.31 -49.19 13.76
N GLU A 860 6.05 -49.02 14.87
CA GLU A 860 5.73 -49.52 16.21
C GLU A 860 4.38 -49.02 16.77
N SER A 861 3.81 -47.96 16.17
CA SER A 861 2.51 -47.41 16.59
C SER A 861 1.32 -48.11 15.92
N ILE A 862 1.55 -49.04 14.99
CA ILE A 862 0.52 -49.85 14.34
C ILE A 862 0.54 -51.26 14.95
N GLY A 863 -0.63 -51.80 15.29
CA GLY A 863 -0.73 -53.16 15.86
C GLY A 863 -0.48 -53.20 17.37
N ARG A 864 -0.81 -52.12 18.11
CA ARG A 864 -0.81 -52.15 19.58
C ARG A 864 -1.82 -53.18 20.08
N GLU A 865 -1.67 -53.63 21.33
CA GLU A 865 -2.63 -54.56 21.95
C GLU A 865 -4.08 -54.00 21.93
N ALA A 866 -4.23 -52.67 22.08
CA ALA A 866 -5.52 -52.00 21.93
C ALA A 866 -6.04 -52.01 20.48
N ASP A 867 -5.15 -51.89 19.48
CA ASP A 867 -5.54 -51.93 18.06
C ASP A 867 -6.03 -53.33 17.68
N GLU A 868 -5.41 -54.40 18.21
CA GLU A 868 -5.84 -55.79 17.99
C GLU A 868 -7.24 -56.12 18.55
N GLN A 869 -7.65 -55.37 19.57
CA GLN A 869 -8.95 -55.50 20.24
C GLN A 869 -10.00 -54.50 19.70
N ALA A 870 -9.61 -53.60 18.79
CA ALA A 870 -10.51 -52.61 18.23
C ALA A 870 -11.52 -53.24 17.28
N PHE A 871 -12.68 -52.57 17.14
CA PHE A 871 -13.66 -52.95 16.14
C PHE A 871 -13.30 -52.28 14.81
N HIS A 872 -12.85 -53.05 13.83
CA HIS A 872 -12.42 -52.52 12.53
C HIS A 872 -13.50 -52.60 11.46
N PHE A 873 -13.61 -51.53 10.68
CA PHE A 873 -14.36 -51.48 9.44
C PHE A 873 -13.41 -51.35 8.27
N LEU A 874 -13.60 -52.17 7.23
CA LEU A 874 -12.77 -52.17 6.03
C LEU A 874 -13.65 -51.83 4.82
N ALA A 875 -13.17 -50.94 3.97
CA ALA A 875 -13.78 -50.58 2.71
C ALA A 875 -13.04 -51.26 1.56
N TYR A 876 -13.78 -51.98 0.72
CA TYR A 876 -13.29 -52.58 -0.51
C TYR A 876 -13.83 -51.85 -1.73
N LYS A 877 -13.03 -51.76 -2.78
CA LYS A 877 -13.46 -51.46 -4.15
C LYS A 877 -13.19 -52.69 -5.00
N GLY A 878 -14.25 -53.41 -5.36
CA GLY A 878 -14.13 -54.78 -5.87
C GLY A 878 -13.56 -55.73 -4.80
N LEU A 879 -12.35 -56.24 -5.06
CA LEU A 879 -11.58 -57.08 -4.12
C LEU A 879 -10.41 -56.34 -3.46
N MET A 880 -10.16 -55.08 -3.84
CA MET A 880 -9.04 -54.32 -3.30
C MET A 880 -9.43 -53.56 -2.03
N PRO A 881 -8.70 -53.71 -0.91
CA PRO A 881 -8.91 -52.89 0.28
C PRO A 881 -8.43 -51.47 -0.01
N VAL A 882 -9.30 -50.48 0.24
CA VAL A 882 -9.07 -49.07 -0.13
C VAL A 882 -9.20 -48.09 1.02
N GLY A 883 -9.79 -48.51 2.14
CA GLY A 883 -9.81 -47.71 3.36
C GLY A 883 -10.23 -48.51 4.59
N THR A 884 -9.86 -48.04 5.77
CA THR A 884 -10.20 -48.66 7.06
C THR A 884 -10.43 -47.60 8.14
N VAL A 885 -11.20 -47.96 9.17
CA VAL A 885 -11.27 -47.21 10.44
C VAL A 885 -11.41 -48.18 11.61
N SER A 886 -10.77 -47.86 12.72
CA SER A 886 -10.86 -48.61 13.98
C SER A 886 -11.74 -47.85 14.97
N CYS A 887 -12.59 -48.56 15.70
CA CYS A 887 -13.42 -47.98 16.75
C CYS A 887 -13.20 -48.76 18.05
N LEU A 888 -12.73 -48.06 19.09
CA LEU A 888 -12.56 -48.63 20.43
C LEU A 888 -13.67 -48.12 21.34
N THR A 889 -14.16 -48.99 22.23
CA THR A 889 -15.18 -48.63 23.23
C THR A 889 -14.75 -49.12 24.60
N ASP A 890 -14.97 -48.33 25.63
CA ASP A 890 -14.52 -48.62 27.01
C ASP A 890 -15.29 -49.75 27.73
N HIS A 891 -16.30 -50.34 27.07
CA HIS A 891 -17.20 -51.34 27.65
C HIS A 891 -16.54 -52.66 28.07
N ASN A 892 -15.34 -52.96 27.56
CA ASN A 892 -14.64 -54.24 27.79
C ASN A 892 -13.40 -54.14 28.68
N GLY A 893 -13.22 -53.03 29.40
CA GLY A 893 -12.01 -52.81 30.21
C GLY A 893 -10.78 -52.41 29.37
N VAL A 894 -10.99 -52.14 28.09
CA VAL A 894 -9.97 -51.58 27.18
C VAL A 894 -9.79 -50.10 27.51
N VAL A 895 -8.55 -49.72 27.83
CA VAL A 895 -8.19 -48.30 28.00
C VAL A 895 -8.13 -47.68 26.61
N LEU A 896 -8.90 -46.60 26.41
CA LEU A 896 -8.87 -45.85 25.16
C LEU A 896 -7.47 -45.22 24.98
N PRO A 897 -6.77 -45.46 23.86
CA PRO A 897 -5.44 -44.90 23.61
C PRO A 897 -5.34 -43.39 23.87
N ILE A 898 -6.40 -42.64 23.57
CA ILE A 898 -6.44 -41.20 23.77
C ILE A 898 -6.33 -40.77 25.24
N ALA A 899 -6.59 -41.66 26.20
CA ALA A 899 -6.43 -41.39 27.62
C ALA A 899 -5.00 -40.97 27.99
N GLU A 900 -3.99 -41.46 27.25
CA GLU A 900 -2.58 -41.10 27.48
C GLU A 900 -2.23 -39.66 27.05
N HIS A 901 -3.11 -39.02 26.28
CA HIS A 901 -2.84 -37.75 25.60
C HIS A 901 -3.81 -36.61 26.00
N VAL A 902 -4.79 -36.88 26.85
CA VAL A 902 -5.75 -35.89 27.34
C VAL A 902 -5.34 -35.42 28.74
N GLU A 903 -5.06 -34.12 28.89
CA GLU A 903 -4.61 -33.52 30.18
C GLU A 903 -5.60 -33.71 31.34
N ASN A 904 -6.88 -33.96 31.04
CA ASN A 904 -7.95 -34.12 32.01
C ASN A 904 -8.52 -35.55 31.97
N ALA A 905 -7.84 -36.48 32.65
CA ALA A 905 -8.18 -37.91 32.66
C ALA A 905 -9.64 -38.20 33.07
N GLU A 906 -10.26 -37.34 33.89
CA GLU A 906 -11.68 -37.45 34.28
C GLU A 906 -12.66 -37.42 33.09
N LEU A 907 -12.26 -36.83 31.95
CA LEU A 907 -13.08 -36.81 30.73
C LEU A 907 -13.21 -38.19 30.06
N VAL A 908 -12.20 -39.06 30.23
CA VAL A 908 -12.11 -40.38 29.60
C VAL A 908 -12.44 -41.51 30.61
N GLU A 909 -12.32 -41.26 31.91
CA GLU A 909 -12.64 -42.21 32.98
C GLU A 909 -14.16 -42.45 33.20
N SER A 910 -15.02 -41.61 32.63
CA SER A 910 -16.47 -41.81 32.71
C SER A 910 -16.90 -42.94 31.78
N ARG A 911 -17.19 -44.12 32.33
CA ARG A 911 -17.75 -45.28 31.60
C ARG A 911 -18.83 -44.82 30.59
N ARG A 912 -18.71 -45.25 29.32
CA ARG A 912 -19.46 -44.90 28.08
C ARG A 912 -18.73 -43.93 27.13
N CYS A 913 -17.44 -44.12 26.94
CA CYS A 913 -16.63 -43.44 25.94
C CYS A 913 -16.26 -44.36 24.76
N ALA A 914 -16.13 -43.78 23.57
CA ALA A 914 -15.56 -44.46 22.41
C ALA A 914 -14.56 -43.56 21.69
N GLU A 915 -13.59 -44.18 21.03
CA GLU A 915 -12.56 -43.53 20.24
C GLU A 915 -12.62 -44.05 18.80
N ILE A 916 -12.79 -43.12 17.84
CA ILE A 916 -12.59 -43.42 16.43
C ILE A 916 -11.12 -43.17 16.13
N ASP A 917 -10.36 -44.25 16.01
CA ASP A 917 -8.92 -44.23 15.76
C ASP A 917 -8.60 -44.77 14.36
N ARG A 918 -7.44 -44.41 13.82
CA ARG A 918 -6.83 -44.99 12.62
C ARG A 918 -7.71 -45.00 11.37
N LEU A 919 -8.42 -43.90 11.11
CA LEU A 919 -9.04 -43.69 9.80
C LEU A 919 -7.93 -43.55 8.73
N ALA A 920 -7.82 -44.55 7.86
CA ALA A 920 -6.82 -44.61 6.81
C ALA A 920 -7.52 -44.91 5.48
N VAL A 921 -7.52 -43.95 4.55
CA VAL A 921 -8.09 -44.12 3.19
C VAL A 921 -7.04 -43.75 2.14
N LEU A 922 -6.91 -44.60 1.11
CA LEU A 922 -6.01 -44.38 -0.02
C LEU A 922 -6.29 -43.04 -0.69
N VAL A 923 -5.24 -42.38 -1.17
CA VAL A 923 -5.29 -41.01 -1.71
C VAL A 923 -6.34 -40.87 -2.81
N GLU A 924 -6.45 -41.87 -3.68
CA GLU A 924 -7.37 -41.90 -4.82
C GLU A 924 -8.84 -41.93 -4.40
N GLU A 925 -9.13 -42.44 -3.20
CA GLU A 925 -10.48 -42.64 -2.67
C GLU A 925 -10.91 -41.60 -1.63
N ARG A 926 -10.03 -40.65 -1.25
CA ARG A 926 -10.36 -39.59 -0.28
C ARG A 926 -11.50 -38.67 -0.73
N GLY A 927 -11.77 -38.58 -2.05
CA GLY A 927 -12.88 -37.84 -2.62
C GLY A 927 -14.18 -38.62 -2.78
N SER A 928 -14.19 -39.92 -2.47
CA SER A 928 -15.34 -40.80 -2.67
C SER A 928 -16.24 -40.88 -1.43
N ILE A 929 -17.23 -41.78 -1.45
CA ILE A 929 -18.11 -42.02 -0.30
C ILE A 929 -17.38 -42.70 0.88
N ILE A 930 -16.19 -43.25 0.64
CA ILE A 930 -15.48 -44.13 1.58
C ILE A 930 -15.14 -43.46 2.91
N PRO A 931 -14.48 -42.28 2.97
CA PRO A 931 -14.10 -41.68 4.25
C PRO A 931 -15.32 -41.38 5.14
N LEU A 932 -16.34 -40.75 4.56
CA LEU A 932 -17.56 -40.41 5.28
C LEU A 932 -18.36 -41.68 5.67
N GLY A 933 -18.35 -42.70 4.83
CA GLY A 933 -18.98 -44.00 5.09
C GLY A 933 -18.36 -44.71 6.29
N LEU A 934 -17.02 -44.89 6.29
CA LEU A 934 -16.28 -45.49 7.40
C LEU A 934 -16.53 -44.76 8.72
N MET A 935 -16.43 -43.43 8.72
CA MET A 935 -16.72 -42.63 9.92
C MET A 935 -18.15 -42.74 10.40
N THR A 936 -19.13 -42.76 9.49
CA THR A 936 -20.54 -42.92 9.85
C THR A 936 -20.78 -44.30 10.47
N LEU A 937 -20.13 -45.35 9.96
CA LEU A 937 -20.24 -46.70 10.51
C LEU A 937 -19.63 -46.78 11.91
N ALA A 938 -18.43 -46.20 12.11
CA ALA A 938 -17.81 -46.10 13.42
C ALA A 938 -18.68 -45.32 14.42
N TYR A 939 -19.31 -44.22 13.98
CA TYR A 939 -20.26 -43.45 14.78
C TYR A 939 -21.50 -44.26 15.17
N LEU A 940 -22.15 -44.92 14.20
CA LEU A 940 -23.33 -45.74 14.45
C LEU A 940 -23.00 -46.89 15.41
N HIS A 941 -21.87 -47.56 15.22
CA HIS A 941 -21.38 -48.62 16.12
C HIS A 941 -21.13 -48.11 17.54
N ALA A 942 -20.46 -46.97 17.71
CA ALA A 942 -20.29 -46.37 19.04
C ALA A 942 -21.65 -46.11 19.72
N LYS A 943 -22.67 -45.68 18.96
CA LYS A 943 -24.02 -45.48 19.47
C LYS A 943 -24.75 -46.77 19.84
N THR A 944 -24.53 -47.90 19.14
CA THR A 944 -25.13 -49.20 19.53
C THR A 944 -24.67 -49.66 20.91
N ARG A 945 -23.49 -49.19 21.36
CA ARG A 945 -22.93 -49.50 22.69
C ARG A 945 -23.37 -48.52 23.79
N GLY A 946 -24.10 -47.46 23.47
CA GLY A 946 -24.56 -46.47 24.44
C GLY A 946 -23.52 -45.41 24.79
N THR A 947 -22.56 -45.17 23.88
CA THR A 947 -21.52 -44.14 24.02
C THR A 947 -22.11 -42.75 24.18
N GLN A 948 -21.69 -42.05 25.23
CA GLN A 948 -22.05 -40.66 25.51
C GLN A 948 -21.02 -39.68 24.92
N ARG A 949 -19.73 -40.01 25.00
CA ARG A 949 -18.63 -39.19 24.49
C ARG A 949 -17.84 -39.94 23.44
N LEU A 950 -17.68 -39.32 22.28
CA LEU A 950 -16.91 -39.86 21.16
C LEU A 950 -15.68 -38.99 20.94
N PHE A 951 -14.52 -39.62 20.95
CA PHE A 951 -13.23 -38.98 20.70
C PHE A 951 -12.73 -39.34 19.30
N LEU A 952 -12.00 -38.42 18.68
CA LEU A 952 -11.25 -38.68 17.46
C LEU A 952 -10.00 -37.80 17.43
N ASP A 953 -8.96 -38.35 16.82
CA ASP A 953 -7.71 -37.65 16.55
C ASP A 953 -7.68 -37.12 15.10
N VAL A 954 -7.33 -35.85 14.94
CA VAL A 954 -7.16 -35.20 13.63
C VAL A 954 -5.79 -34.60 13.56
N PHE A 955 -5.07 -34.81 12.46
CA PHE A 955 -3.83 -34.08 12.24
C PHE A 955 -4.09 -32.57 12.23
N SER A 956 -3.30 -31.82 13.01
CA SER A 956 -3.50 -30.37 13.16
C SER A 956 -3.25 -29.59 11.86
N ASP A 957 -2.55 -30.18 10.89
CA ASP A 957 -2.33 -29.61 9.55
C ASP A 957 -3.54 -29.81 8.61
N GLU A 958 -4.44 -30.76 8.91
CA GLU A 958 -5.64 -31.07 8.13
C GLU A 958 -6.82 -30.16 8.48
N LYS A 959 -6.60 -28.84 8.37
CA LYS A 959 -7.59 -27.79 8.72
C LYS A 959 -8.98 -28.01 8.09
N LYS A 960 -9.04 -28.60 6.89
CA LYS A 960 -10.32 -28.95 6.22
C LYS A 960 -11.08 -30.06 6.95
N GLN A 961 -10.39 -31.10 7.41
CA GLN A 961 -10.99 -32.19 8.18
C GLN A 961 -11.40 -31.69 9.58
N THR A 962 -10.52 -30.94 10.27
CA THR A 962 -10.85 -30.33 11.57
C THR A 962 -12.10 -29.44 11.46
N ALA A 963 -12.20 -28.63 10.40
CA ALA A 963 -13.38 -27.80 10.15
C ALA A 963 -14.64 -28.63 9.80
N MET A 964 -14.48 -29.75 9.09
CA MET A 964 -15.58 -30.67 8.79
C MET A 964 -16.11 -31.34 10.05
N TYR A 965 -15.25 -31.83 10.94
CA TYR A 965 -15.66 -32.41 12.23
C TYR A 965 -16.28 -31.35 13.15
N GLY A 966 -15.75 -30.13 13.14
CA GLY A 966 -16.39 -28.99 13.79
C GLY A 966 -17.82 -28.75 13.30
N LYS A 967 -18.08 -28.85 11.98
CA LYS A 967 -19.44 -28.75 11.42
C LYS A 967 -20.36 -29.89 11.86
N LEU A 968 -19.82 -31.07 12.17
CA LEU A 968 -20.55 -32.21 12.72
C LEU A 968 -20.87 -32.05 14.21
N GLY A 969 -20.17 -31.19 14.93
CA GLY A 969 -20.38 -30.90 16.35
C GLY A 969 -19.21 -31.26 17.26
N PHE A 970 -18.11 -31.81 16.70
CA PHE A 970 -16.92 -32.10 17.48
C PHE A 970 -16.24 -30.80 17.93
N GLN A 971 -15.82 -30.77 19.20
CA GLN A 971 -15.12 -29.66 19.81
C GLN A 971 -13.67 -30.08 20.11
N LYS A 972 -12.71 -29.20 19.80
CA LYS A 972 -11.31 -29.44 20.15
C LYS A 972 -11.14 -29.31 21.65
N ILE A 973 -10.67 -30.37 22.30
CA ILE A 973 -10.43 -30.40 23.76
C ILE A 973 -8.95 -30.43 24.12
N GLY A 974 -8.06 -30.72 23.17
CA GLY A 974 -6.62 -30.78 23.41
C GLY A 974 -5.82 -30.96 22.13
N SER A 975 -4.50 -31.11 22.29
CA SER A 975 -3.60 -31.51 21.21
C SER A 975 -2.33 -32.13 21.79
N TYR A 976 -1.80 -33.17 21.14
CA TYR A 976 -0.52 -33.78 21.49
C TYR A 976 0.43 -33.78 20.28
N SER A 977 1.70 -34.12 20.50
CA SER A 977 2.74 -34.00 19.47
C SER A 977 3.78 -35.12 19.58
N ASP A 978 3.35 -36.35 19.35
CA ASP A 978 4.25 -37.51 19.21
C ASP A 978 3.63 -38.57 18.29
N PRO A 979 4.17 -38.83 17.08
CA PRO A 979 5.29 -38.16 16.40
C PRO A 979 4.90 -36.87 15.67
N LEU A 980 3.59 -36.61 15.49
CA LEU A 980 3.05 -35.48 14.73
C LEU A 980 2.05 -34.70 15.57
N LYS A 981 1.83 -33.44 15.19
CA LYS A 981 0.86 -32.59 15.88
C LYS A 981 -0.57 -33.04 15.56
N VAL A 982 -1.30 -33.48 16.58
CA VAL A 982 -2.66 -34.00 16.48
C VAL A 982 -3.56 -33.17 17.40
N ASP A 983 -4.73 -32.79 16.88
CA ASP A 983 -5.82 -32.16 17.61
C ASP A 983 -6.81 -33.23 18.09
N VAL A 984 -7.02 -33.28 19.41
CA VAL A 984 -8.01 -34.15 20.04
C VAL A 984 -9.38 -33.50 19.99
N MET A 985 -10.33 -34.17 19.35
CA MET A 985 -11.68 -33.68 19.11
C MET A 985 -12.71 -34.56 19.83
N MET A 986 -13.67 -33.96 20.53
CA MET A 986 -14.68 -34.66 21.34
C MET A 986 -16.09 -34.26 20.91
N LEU A 987 -17.00 -35.24 20.87
CA LEU A 987 -18.44 -35.04 20.70
C LEU A 987 -19.18 -35.69 21.88
N ASP A 988 -19.84 -34.87 22.70
CA ASP A 988 -20.58 -35.26 23.91
C ASP A 988 -22.09 -34.99 23.82
N HIS A 989 -22.56 -34.52 22.67
CA HIS A 989 -23.94 -34.18 22.37
C HIS A 989 -24.38 -34.76 21.02
N ARG A 990 -25.66 -34.61 20.68
CA ARG A 990 -26.17 -34.97 19.34
C ARG A 990 -25.47 -34.13 18.28
N THR A 991 -25.14 -34.74 17.14
CA THR A 991 -24.45 -34.03 16.06
C THR A 991 -25.26 -32.81 15.59
N ASN A 992 -24.58 -31.80 15.06
CA ASN A 992 -25.22 -30.64 14.43
C ASN A 992 -26.11 -31.00 13.23
N TYR A 993 -25.99 -32.22 12.73
CA TYR A 993 -26.81 -32.78 11.66
C TYR A 993 -28.06 -33.49 12.19
N GLU A 994 -28.00 -34.04 13.41
CA GLU A 994 -29.15 -34.57 14.14
C GLU A 994 -30.08 -33.48 14.67
N THR A 995 -29.54 -32.33 15.09
CA THR A 995 -30.34 -31.25 15.70
C THR A 995 -31.08 -30.37 14.68
N LYS A 996 -30.69 -30.41 13.39
CA LYS A 996 -31.25 -29.55 12.34
C LYS A 996 -32.08 -30.36 11.35
N GLN A 997 -33.41 -30.21 11.41
CA GLN A 997 -34.37 -30.94 10.55
C GLN A 997 -34.02 -30.89 9.05
N GLN A 998 -33.65 -29.71 8.53
CA GLN A 998 -33.28 -29.56 7.12
C GLN A 998 -32.05 -30.40 6.72
N ARG A 999 -31.03 -30.50 7.59
CA ARG A 999 -29.84 -31.33 7.34
C ARG A 999 -30.15 -32.82 7.46
N MET A 1000 -31.04 -33.18 8.39
CA MET A 1000 -31.51 -34.55 8.54
C MET A 1000 -32.19 -35.03 7.25
N GLU A 1001 -33.10 -34.24 6.68
CA GLU A 1001 -33.85 -34.62 5.48
C GLU A 1001 -33.03 -34.58 4.19
N HIS A 1002 -32.19 -33.55 4.00
CA HIS A 1002 -31.52 -33.33 2.71
C HIS A 1002 -30.12 -33.97 2.62
N PHE A 1003 -29.53 -34.38 3.75
CA PHE A 1003 -28.18 -34.94 3.77
C PHE A 1003 -28.11 -36.29 4.47
N VAL A 1004 -28.55 -36.39 5.74
CA VAL A 1004 -28.36 -37.60 6.55
C VAL A 1004 -29.20 -38.77 6.01
N LYS A 1005 -30.51 -38.57 5.83
CA LYS A 1005 -31.40 -39.61 5.28
C LYS A 1005 -30.93 -40.14 3.91
N PRO A 1006 -30.68 -39.29 2.88
CA PRO A 1006 -30.18 -39.76 1.59
C PRO A 1006 -28.79 -40.41 1.64
N PHE A 1007 -27.94 -40.01 2.58
CA PHE A 1007 -26.61 -40.61 2.74
C PHE A 1007 -26.70 -42.01 3.36
N ILE A 1008 -27.42 -42.15 4.47
CA ILE A 1008 -27.64 -43.45 5.14
C ILE A 1008 -28.32 -44.42 4.18
N ASN A 1009 -29.33 -43.98 3.43
CA ASN A 1009 -30.01 -44.82 2.42
C ASN A 1009 -29.07 -45.31 1.30
N ARG A 1010 -28.00 -44.56 0.97
CA ARG A 1010 -26.98 -44.98 0.00
C ARG A 1010 -25.88 -45.85 0.61
N LEU A 1011 -25.63 -45.70 1.90
CA LEU A 1011 -24.60 -46.43 2.65
C LEU A 1011 -25.07 -47.84 3.01
N ILE A 1012 -26.29 -47.98 3.54
CA ILE A 1012 -26.84 -49.25 4.03
C ILE A 1012 -26.71 -50.41 3.01
N PRO A 1013 -27.07 -50.24 1.71
CA PRO A 1013 -26.97 -51.34 0.73
C PRO A 1013 -25.54 -51.77 0.39
N ARG A 1014 -24.52 -51.09 0.94
CA ARG A 1014 -23.10 -51.36 0.71
C ARG A 1014 -22.43 -52.01 1.93
N ILE A 1015 -23.19 -52.32 2.98
CA ILE A 1015 -22.69 -52.89 4.22
C ILE A 1015 -22.80 -54.42 4.16
N GLU A 1016 -21.73 -55.12 4.53
CA GLU A 1016 -21.69 -56.58 4.68
C GLU A 1016 -21.26 -56.93 6.12
N PHE A 1017 -22.21 -56.87 7.06
CA PHE A 1017 -21.97 -57.07 8.50
C PHE A 1017 -22.65 -58.35 9.02
N ASP A 1018 -22.54 -58.59 10.33
CA ASP A 1018 -23.14 -59.76 10.96
C ASP A 1018 -24.62 -59.48 11.12
N LYS A 1019 -25.49 -60.48 11.00
CA LYS A 1019 -26.93 -60.24 11.13
C LYS A 1019 -27.29 -59.55 12.45
N GLU A 1020 -26.59 -59.83 13.54
CA GLU A 1020 -26.83 -59.12 14.80
C GLU A 1020 -26.30 -57.69 14.79
N GLU A 1021 -25.11 -57.47 14.26
CA GLU A 1021 -24.47 -56.16 14.25
C GLU A 1021 -25.13 -55.21 13.24
N GLU A 1022 -25.45 -55.72 12.05
CA GLU A 1022 -26.24 -55.04 11.04
C GLU A 1022 -27.60 -54.61 11.62
N LYS A 1023 -28.30 -55.51 12.34
CA LYS A 1023 -29.57 -55.19 12.98
C LYS A 1023 -29.43 -54.08 14.04
N LYS A 1024 -28.36 -54.08 14.83
CA LYS A 1024 -28.09 -53.01 15.82
C LYS A 1024 -27.82 -51.67 15.13
N ILE A 1025 -26.99 -51.67 14.09
CA ILE A 1025 -26.64 -50.47 13.32
C ILE A 1025 -27.87 -49.92 12.60
N LEU A 1026 -28.67 -50.78 11.97
CA LEU A 1026 -29.93 -50.41 11.34
C LEU A 1026 -30.93 -49.84 12.35
N ALA A 1027 -31.08 -50.45 13.53
CA ALA A 1027 -31.98 -49.93 14.57
C ALA A 1027 -31.57 -48.51 15.02
N VAL A 1028 -30.26 -48.23 15.14
CA VAL A 1028 -29.77 -46.89 15.46
C VAL A 1028 -29.96 -45.93 14.28
N ALA A 1029 -29.69 -46.37 13.05
CA ALA A 1029 -29.91 -45.57 11.85
C ALA A 1029 -31.39 -45.22 11.64
N ASP A 1030 -32.30 -46.15 11.88
CA ASP A 1030 -33.74 -45.96 11.85
C ASP A 1030 -34.19 -45.02 12.97
N ALA A 1031 -33.67 -45.18 14.20
CA ALA A 1031 -33.96 -44.25 15.29
C ALA A 1031 -33.49 -42.82 14.97
N LEU A 1032 -32.32 -42.66 14.34
CA LEU A 1032 -31.79 -41.36 13.92
C LEU A 1032 -32.62 -40.72 12.80
N THR A 1033 -33.15 -41.53 11.89
CA THR A 1033 -33.92 -41.04 10.73
C THR A 1033 -35.42 -40.89 11.02
N SER A 1034 -35.95 -41.57 12.03
CA SER A 1034 -37.37 -41.51 12.44
C SER A 1034 -37.65 -40.48 13.55
N ALA A 1035 -36.64 -40.02 14.30
CA ALA A 1035 -36.80 -39.05 15.39
C ALA A 1035 -37.03 -37.58 14.94
N SER A 1036 -37.67 -37.37 13.78
CA SER A 1036 -38.08 -36.04 13.27
C SER A 1036 -39.36 -35.55 13.94
#